data_AF-A0A7C7UPG1-F1
#
_entry.id   AF-A0A7C7UPG1-F1
#
_cell.length_a   1.000
_cell.length_b   1.000
_cell.length_c   1.000
_cell.angle_alpha   90.00
_cell.angle_beta   90.00
_cell.angle_gamma   90.00
#
_symmetry.space_group_name_H-M   'P 1'
#
loop_
_entity.id
_entity.type
_entity.pdbx_description
1 polymer ?
#
loop_
_entity_poly.entity_id
_entity_poly.type
_entity_poly.pdbx_seq_one_letter_code
_entity_poly.pdbx_strand_id
1 'polypeptide(L)'
;APAIVALLIILYIAVFSALAVARHEAFKTLAYDLGNYDQAVWNTIHGRPLRFTNVEGLTIRLAQHVEPILLPVSLFYLIYESPKTLLVLQTIVIAIGAWPLYLLAREKLRSEFGGIVFAAAYLLSPALEAANLYDFHAVSLAPTFLLWAFYFLEKEKDPWFIVFSVLAMSCKEEMSLLIVMMGLYAFFLRKRKKLGAAMIVVAVIWFHVAVYIIIPWANPQGKSQYLAYYEDWGDNPLEIALTMIRQRAWWLIFNKGNFDYLFRLLLPLAFLPLFYLPILLIALPSLAINLLSGNMLMHRPEMFHYAGPIVPFAVLAALWGAGFLVQHLRKRMPGGAKSLSWLLSCLVLVCSLGYHRYRGFSPLSARSRWPVATEHHRLAQELIARIPPTASVSAQLNLNPHVSHREKLYIFPTIEDAEYIFLDAASMGNKDDVNTWVKEQLLENGPFGVAAAQDGYLLMRRGVESNALPDSFYTFARVQNPDIQYPLLAHFGCAIEFLGFDVIYNRDLESFYNLYFRALQLLDADYFIALYLVDETGQVVGSTVEPQAATVWYPTSRWQPGEVVKIRVDTMPWWTGDRDVYGIALGVLEGTDTWDVGHRLRPWVVESGWQTPLPADGTLLQLMTFRRTWEGIKTIPRERTFTVPKIEYPVEATLGDRVRFLGYNLPPPPYKRGETLHLTLYWQAMTRMEESYTVFVHLLDKNQMIGGQWDSVPGGGLLPTTSWLEGEVITDEYEVPIRAGAPPGQYVVEIGMYDVYTGERLEVRDESGRKVEGDRILLGQKLQVDRW
;
A
#
# COMPACT_ATOMS: atom_id res chain seq x y z
N ALA A 1 -36.30 6.38 16.92
CA ALA A 1 -34.92 6.90 16.87
C ALA A 1 -33.95 6.11 17.76
N PRO A 2 -34.18 5.92 19.08
CA PRO A 2 -33.27 5.10 19.92
C PRO A 2 -33.04 3.68 19.37
N ALA A 3 -34.10 3.02 18.90
CA ALA A 3 -34.01 1.69 18.27
C ALA A 3 -33.16 1.68 16.99
N ILE A 4 -33.16 2.77 16.20
CA ILE A 4 -32.33 2.89 15.00
C ILE A 4 -30.86 2.99 15.39
N VAL A 5 -30.53 3.80 16.40
CA VAL A 5 -29.14 3.91 16.90
C VAL A 5 -28.67 2.58 17.49
N ALA A 6 -29.51 1.89 18.26
CA ALA A 6 -29.19 0.56 18.77
C ALA A 6 -28.94 -0.43 17.62
N LEU A 7 -29.76 -0.41 16.57
CA LEU A 7 -29.55 -1.23 15.39
C LEU A 7 -28.23 -0.91 14.67
N LEU A 8 -27.87 0.37 14.52
CA LEU A 8 -26.59 0.78 13.92
C LEU A 8 -25.41 0.26 14.74
N ILE A 9 -25.48 0.34 16.08
CA ILE A 9 -24.46 -0.19 16.99
C ILE A 9 -24.35 -1.71 16.83
N ILE A 10 -25.48 -2.43 16.86
CA ILE A 10 -25.50 -3.90 16.71
C ILE A 10 -24.94 -4.31 15.35
N LEU A 11 -25.30 -3.61 14.27
CA LEU A 11 -24.80 -3.88 12.93
C LEU A 11 -23.29 -3.64 12.85
N TYR A 12 -22.79 -2.54 13.41
CA TYR A 12 -21.36 -2.27 13.50
C TYR A 12 -20.65 -3.40 14.26
N ILE A 13 -21.17 -3.79 15.42
CA ILE A 13 -20.58 -4.88 16.22
C ILE A 13 -20.52 -6.17 15.42
N ALA A 14 -21.61 -6.58 14.78
CA ALA A 14 -21.67 -7.81 14.01
C ALA A 14 -20.67 -7.78 12.83
N VAL A 15 -20.68 -6.71 12.05
CA VAL A 15 -19.84 -6.59 10.84
C VAL A 15 -18.36 -6.50 11.20
N PHE A 16 -17.98 -5.61 12.13
CA PHE A 16 -16.57 -5.39 12.45
C PHE A 16 -15.97 -6.50 13.31
N SER A 17 -16.76 -7.15 14.18
CA SER A 17 -16.29 -8.35 14.88
C SER A 17 -16.02 -9.48 13.90
N ALA A 18 -16.93 -9.71 12.95
CA ALA A 18 -16.76 -10.74 11.93
C ALA A 18 -15.57 -10.41 11.00
N LEU A 19 -15.38 -9.15 10.61
CA LEU A 19 -14.20 -8.72 9.85
C LEU A 19 -12.89 -8.90 10.62
N ALA A 20 -12.84 -8.48 11.89
CA ALA A 20 -11.64 -8.61 12.72
C ALA A 20 -11.27 -10.08 12.95
N VAL A 21 -12.26 -10.94 13.24
CA VAL A 21 -12.05 -12.39 13.38
C VAL A 21 -11.62 -13.00 12.05
N ALA A 22 -12.26 -12.65 10.93
CA ALA A 22 -11.87 -13.16 9.61
C ALA A 22 -10.43 -12.74 9.24
N ARG A 23 -10.00 -11.53 9.61
CA ARG A 23 -8.61 -11.06 9.45
C ARG A 23 -7.65 -11.94 10.24
N HIS A 24 -7.98 -12.26 11.49
CA HIS A 24 -7.20 -13.18 12.31
C HIS A 24 -7.13 -14.57 11.67
N GLU A 25 -8.26 -15.18 11.29
CA GLU A 25 -8.28 -16.50 10.64
C GLU A 25 -7.51 -16.55 9.31
N ALA A 26 -7.42 -15.42 8.61
CA ALA A 26 -6.64 -15.28 7.38
C ALA A 26 -5.18 -14.85 7.64
N PHE A 27 -4.68 -14.99 8.88
CA PHE A 27 -3.31 -14.66 9.31
C PHE A 27 -2.90 -13.23 8.93
N LYS A 28 -3.83 -12.27 9.05
CA LYS A 28 -3.60 -10.83 8.78
C LYS A 28 -3.45 -9.98 10.05
N THR A 29 -3.36 -10.62 11.21
CA THR A 29 -3.03 -10.00 12.51
C THR A 29 -1.55 -10.20 12.80
N LEU A 30 -0.91 -9.26 13.50
CA LEU A 30 0.55 -9.19 13.64
C LEU A 30 1.03 -9.23 15.08
N ALA A 31 2.29 -9.62 15.26
CA ALA A 31 2.93 -9.79 16.56
C ALA A 31 3.10 -8.49 17.37
N TYR A 32 3.49 -7.39 16.71
CA TYR A 32 3.72 -6.09 17.36
C TYR A 32 2.46 -5.44 17.91
N ASP A 33 1.30 -5.90 17.46
CA ASP A 33 0.00 -5.42 17.94
C ASP A 33 -0.69 -6.59 18.64
N LEU A 34 -1.51 -7.39 17.96
CA LEU A 34 -2.33 -8.42 18.62
C LEU A 34 -1.52 -9.40 19.49
N GLY A 35 -0.38 -9.89 18.99
CA GLY A 35 0.43 -10.89 19.69
C GLY A 35 0.95 -10.41 21.05
N ASN A 36 1.38 -9.16 21.15
CA ASN A 36 1.91 -8.59 22.39
C ASN A 36 0.83 -8.35 23.45
N TYR A 37 -0.36 -7.90 23.05
CA TYR A 37 -1.48 -7.70 23.95
C TYR A 37 -2.04 -9.03 24.43
N ASP A 38 -2.25 -9.97 23.50
CA ASP A 38 -2.77 -11.29 23.83
C ASP A 38 -1.86 -12.05 24.78
N GLN A 39 -0.54 -12.06 24.54
CA GLN A 39 0.42 -12.69 25.46
C GLN A 39 0.39 -12.02 26.85
N ALA A 40 0.35 -10.68 26.92
CA ALA A 40 0.31 -9.95 28.19
C ALA A 40 -0.97 -10.21 28.98
N VAL A 41 -2.12 -10.24 28.29
CA VAL A 41 -3.43 -10.55 28.88
C VAL A 41 -3.49 -12.00 29.36
N TRP A 42 -3.04 -12.95 28.53
CA TRP A 42 -3.00 -14.37 28.86
C TRP A 42 -2.09 -14.64 30.06
N ASN A 43 -0.88 -14.06 30.10
CA ASN A 43 0.01 -14.20 31.25
C ASN A 43 -0.59 -13.60 32.53
N THR A 44 -1.41 -12.55 32.43
CA THR A 44 -2.05 -11.90 33.60
C THR A 44 -2.99 -12.86 34.32
N ILE A 45 -3.89 -13.54 33.60
CA ILE A 45 -4.79 -14.54 34.23
C ILE A 45 -4.04 -15.80 34.72
N HIS A 46 -2.82 -16.02 34.22
CA HIS A 46 -1.93 -17.12 34.63
C HIS A 46 -0.92 -16.71 35.72
N GLY A 47 -1.16 -15.61 36.44
CA GLY A 47 -0.38 -15.21 37.60
C GLY A 47 0.91 -14.44 37.30
N ARG A 48 1.10 -13.98 36.06
CA ARG A 48 2.23 -13.16 35.61
C ARG A 48 1.72 -11.82 35.03
N PRO A 49 1.31 -10.86 35.89
CA PRO A 49 0.64 -9.63 35.43
C PRO A 49 1.43 -8.87 34.36
N LEU A 50 0.78 -8.64 33.22
CA LEU A 50 1.28 -7.88 32.06
C LEU A 50 2.63 -8.37 31.49
N ARG A 51 3.04 -9.61 31.80
CA ARG A 51 4.30 -10.18 31.31
C ARG A 51 4.18 -10.55 29.84
N PHE A 52 5.21 -10.24 29.06
CA PHE A 52 5.33 -10.61 27.66
C PHE A 52 6.81 -10.78 27.29
N THR A 53 7.13 -11.36 26.15
CA THR A 53 8.53 -11.60 25.71
C THR A 53 8.72 -11.36 24.21
N ASN A 54 7.67 -10.94 23.52
CA ASN A 54 7.64 -10.84 22.07
C ASN A 54 8.36 -9.60 21.53
N VAL A 55 8.75 -8.66 22.38
CA VAL A 55 9.63 -7.55 21.98
C VAL A 55 11.01 -7.78 22.59
N GLU A 56 12.03 -7.79 21.73
CA GLU A 56 13.41 -8.04 22.13
C GLU A 56 13.84 -7.13 23.29
N GLY A 57 14.46 -7.74 24.30
CA GLY A 57 14.91 -7.06 25.51
C GLY A 57 13.81 -6.64 26.50
N LEU A 58 12.52 -6.79 26.17
CA LEU A 58 11.42 -6.39 27.07
C LEU A 58 10.72 -7.61 27.68
N THR A 59 10.40 -7.51 28.97
CA THR A 59 9.79 -8.60 29.74
C THR A 59 8.41 -8.26 30.34
N ILE A 60 8.02 -6.99 30.29
CA ILE A 60 6.74 -6.49 30.80
C ILE A 60 6.20 -5.38 29.90
N ARG A 61 4.88 -5.38 29.65
CA ARG A 61 4.18 -4.41 28.79
C ARG A 61 4.41 -2.96 29.21
N LEU A 62 4.55 -2.71 30.52
CA LEU A 62 4.80 -1.39 31.12
C LEU A 62 6.07 -0.71 30.60
N ALA A 63 7.00 -1.47 30.02
CA ALA A 63 8.21 -0.93 29.40
C ALA A 63 7.93 -0.17 28.08
N GLN A 64 6.80 -0.44 27.43
CA GLN A 64 6.38 0.22 26.18
C GLN A 64 5.29 1.25 26.41
N HIS A 65 4.21 0.84 27.09
CA HIS A 65 3.03 1.66 27.35
C HIS A 65 2.45 1.36 28.73
N VAL A 66 1.87 2.38 29.36
CA VAL A 66 1.20 2.24 30.65
C VAL A 66 -0.30 2.09 30.42
N GLU A 67 -0.74 0.83 30.34
CA GLU A 67 -2.11 0.46 29.95
C GLU A 67 -2.84 -0.35 31.05
N PRO A 68 -3.09 0.21 32.27
CA PRO A 68 -3.76 -0.53 33.35
C PRO A 68 -5.14 -1.09 32.98
N ILE A 69 -5.79 -0.58 31.92
CA ILE A 69 -7.05 -1.11 31.41
C ILE A 69 -6.93 -2.60 31.00
N LEU A 70 -5.72 -3.08 30.70
CA LEU A 70 -5.49 -4.48 30.37
C LEU A 70 -5.79 -5.44 31.55
N LEU A 71 -5.71 -4.97 32.79
CA LEU A 71 -6.04 -5.79 33.97
C LEU A 71 -7.53 -6.21 33.99
N PRO A 72 -8.52 -5.29 33.95
CA PRO A 72 -9.92 -5.69 33.84
C PRO A 72 -10.24 -6.35 32.49
N VAL A 73 -9.58 -5.97 31.39
CA VAL A 73 -9.73 -6.65 30.09
C VAL A 73 -9.32 -8.13 30.19
N SER A 74 -8.32 -8.46 31.00
CA SER A 74 -7.88 -9.85 31.17
C SER A 74 -8.93 -10.76 31.79
N LEU A 75 -9.87 -10.21 32.57
CA LEU A 75 -10.95 -10.99 33.17
C LEU A 75 -11.89 -11.61 32.11
N PHE A 76 -11.94 -11.07 30.89
CA PHE A 76 -12.72 -11.67 29.80
C PHE A 76 -12.13 -12.99 29.30
N TYR A 77 -10.84 -13.27 29.56
CA TYR A 77 -10.24 -14.56 29.21
C TYR A 77 -10.78 -15.69 30.11
N LEU A 78 -11.32 -15.38 31.28
CA LEU A 78 -12.05 -16.37 32.10
C LEU A 78 -13.32 -16.92 31.42
N ILE A 79 -13.82 -16.23 30.39
CA ILE A 79 -14.96 -16.67 29.58
C ILE A 79 -14.48 -17.45 28.35
N TYR A 80 -13.52 -16.87 27.62
CA TYR A 80 -12.96 -17.47 26.42
C TYR A 80 -11.52 -16.97 26.19
N GLU A 81 -10.55 -17.85 26.43
CA GLU A 81 -9.13 -17.58 26.24
C GLU A 81 -8.80 -17.62 24.74
N SER A 82 -8.85 -16.47 24.06
CA SER A 82 -8.50 -16.34 22.64
C SER A 82 -8.14 -14.90 22.27
N PRO A 83 -7.19 -14.66 21.35
CA PRO A 83 -6.95 -13.33 20.79
C PRO A 83 -8.22 -12.69 20.20
N LYS A 84 -9.15 -13.53 19.71
CA LYS A 84 -10.46 -13.10 19.19
C LYS A 84 -11.30 -12.37 20.23
N THR A 85 -11.16 -12.72 21.51
CA THR A 85 -11.88 -12.06 22.62
C THR A 85 -11.52 -10.58 22.68
N LEU A 86 -10.24 -10.23 22.49
CA LEU A 86 -9.78 -8.84 22.47
C LEU A 86 -10.37 -8.07 21.28
N LEU A 87 -10.34 -8.67 20.07
CA LEU A 87 -10.87 -8.06 18.85
C LEU A 87 -12.37 -7.74 18.95
N VAL A 88 -13.15 -8.69 19.47
CA VAL A 88 -14.60 -8.52 19.67
C VAL A 88 -14.89 -7.51 20.77
N LEU A 89 -14.18 -7.58 21.90
CA LEU A 89 -14.35 -6.64 23.02
C LEU A 89 -14.07 -5.20 22.57
N GLN A 90 -12.97 -4.97 21.85
CA GLN A 90 -12.64 -3.66 21.30
C GLN A 90 -13.75 -3.14 20.39
N THR A 91 -14.25 -3.99 19.48
CA THR A 91 -15.35 -3.62 18.58
C THR A 91 -16.60 -3.21 19.35
N ILE A 92 -16.97 -3.96 20.40
CA ILE A 92 -18.13 -3.64 21.25
C ILE A 92 -17.94 -2.29 21.94
N VAL A 93 -16.79 -2.07 22.57
CA VAL A 93 -16.49 -0.83 23.30
C VAL A 93 -16.50 0.36 22.35
N ILE A 94 -15.89 0.27 21.18
CA ILE A 94 -15.92 1.32 20.17
C ILE A 94 -17.37 1.64 19.77
N ALA A 95 -18.17 0.63 19.43
CA ALA A 95 -19.52 0.83 18.90
C ALA A 95 -20.45 1.56 19.89
N ILE A 96 -20.38 1.23 21.19
CA ILE A 96 -21.22 1.86 22.22
C ILE A 96 -20.88 3.34 22.45
N GLY A 97 -19.73 3.83 21.95
CA GLY A 97 -19.38 5.26 21.93
C GLY A 97 -20.36 6.11 21.11
N ALA A 98 -21.09 5.51 20.16
CA ALA A 98 -22.10 6.22 19.38
C ALA A 98 -23.31 6.70 20.22
N TRP A 99 -23.57 6.06 21.37
CA TRP A 99 -24.74 6.37 22.20
C TRP A 99 -24.69 7.74 22.90
N PRO A 100 -23.62 8.11 23.63
CA PRO A 100 -23.52 9.46 24.22
C PRO A 100 -23.60 10.56 23.14
N LEU A 101 -23.06 10.31 21.94
CA LEU A 101 -23.21 11.23 20.79
C LEU A 101 -24.66 11.39 20.36
N TYR A 102 -25.42 10.31 20.22
CA TYR A 102 -26.86 10.38 19.93
C TYR A 102 -27.59 11.26 20.96
N LEU A 103 -27.31 11.06 22.25
CA LEU A 103 -27.99 11.80 23.32
C LEU A 103 -27.67 13.30 23.28
N LEU A 104 -26.39 13.67 23.08
CA LEU A 104 -25.97 15.07 22.95
C LEU A 104 -26.54 15.70 21.68
N ALA A 105 -26.48 15.00 20.55
CA ALA A 105 -26.90 15.52 19.27
C ALA A 105 -28.41 15.77 19.22
N ARG A 106 -29.21 14.83 19.75
CA ARG A 106 -30.66 14.98 19.86
C ARG A 106 -31.03 16.27 20.60
N GLU A 107 -30.36 16.55 21.71
CA GLU A 107 -30.63 17.71 22.54
C GLU A 107 -30.11 19.01 21.91
N LYS A 108 -28.86 19.00 21.45
CA LYS A 108 -28.19 20.19 20.90
C LYS A 108 -28.88 20.70 19.64
N LEU A 109 -29.30 19.79 18.77
CA LEU A 109 -29.98 20.11 17.51
C LEU A 109 -31.50 20.09 17.63
N ARG A 110 -32.05 19.62 18.76
CA ARG A 110 -33.50 19.37 18.97
C ARG A 110 -34.10 18.53 17.84
N SER A 111 -33.36 17.52 17.40
CA SER A 111 -33.67 16.71 16.23
C SER A 111 -33.28 15.26 16.46
N GLU A 112 -34.25 14.35 16.43
CA GLU A 112 -34.00 12.90 16.48
C GLU A 112 -33.16 12.43 15.29
N PHE A 113 -33.41 13.01 14.11
CA PHE A 113 -32.62 12.71 12.92
C PHE A 113 -31.17 13.17 13.07
N GLY A 114 -30.94 14.38 13.60
CA GLY A 114 -29.59 14.84 13.91
C GLY A 114 -28.89 13.94 14.93
N GLY A 115 -29.63 13.45 15.93
CA GLY A 115 -29.17 12.42 16.85
C GLY A 115 -28.65 11.16 16.13
N ILE A 116 -29.47 10.59 15.24
CA ILE A 116 -29.13 9.39 14.48
C ILE A 116 -27.91 9.65 13.58
N VAL A 117 -27.88 10.78 12.87
CA VAL A 117 -26.81 11.12 11.93
C VAL A 117 -25.46 11.24 12.63
N PHE A 118 -25.36 11.93 13.76
CA PHE A 118 -24.06 12.09 14.43
C PHE A 118 -23.56 10.79 15.05
N ALA A 119 -24.46 9.92 15.52
CA ALA A 119 -24.11 8.55 15.91
C ALA A 119 -23.61 7.72 14.70
N ALA A 120 -24.29 7.83 13.56
CA ALA A 120 -23.88 7.17 12.32
C ALA A 120 -22.54 7.70 11.80
N ALA A 121 -22.30 9.02 11.82
CA ALA A 121 -21.05 9.65 11.37
C ALA A 121 -19.84 9.20 12.19
N TYR A 122 -20.02 8.93 13.49
CA TYR A 122 -19.01 8.31 14.33
C TYR A 122 -18.71 6.86 13.91
N LEU A 123 -19.75 6.03 13.74
CA LEU A 123 -19.59 4.63 13.35
C LEU A 123 -19.08 4.44 11.91
N LEU A 124 -19.37 5.39 11.02
CA LEU A 124 -18.92 5.40 9.62
C LEU A 124 -17.54 6.03 9.44
N SER A 125 -16.90 6.51 10.51
CA SER A 125 -15.61 7.20 10.45
C SER A 125 -14.50 6.21 10.07
N PRO A 126 -13.87 6.33 8.89
CA PRO A 126 -12.84 5.38 8.48
C PRO A 126 -11.60 5.38 9.38
N ALA A 127 -11.31 6.50 10.06
CA ALA A 127 -10.24 6.56 11.05
C ALA A 127 -10.52 5.70 12.28
N LEU A 128 -11.78 5.64 12.72
CA LEU A 128 -12.20 4.77 13.83
C LEU A 128 -12.26 3.30 13.40
N GLU A 129 -12.72 3.03 12.18
CA GLU A 129 -12.75 1.69 11.60
C GLU A 129 -11.34 1.13 11.38
N ALA A 130 -10.39 1.97 10.98
CA ALA A 130 -8.97 1.62 10.90
C ALA A 130 -8.44 1.23 12.27
N ALA A 131 -8.68 2.05 13.31
CA ALA A 131 -8.30 1.73 14.68
C ALA A 131 -8.93 0.43 15.22
N ASN A 132 -10.11 0.06 14.71
CA ASN A 132 -10.78 -1.18 15.11
C ASN A 132 -10.21 -2.44 14.40
N LEU A 133 -9.77 -2.30 13.14
CA LEU A 133 -9.31 -3.45 12.32
C LEU A 133 -7.79 -3.60 12.23
N TYR A 134 -7.03 -2.57 12.59
CA TYR A 134 -5.58 -2.62 12.72
C TYR A 134 -5.19 -3.35 14.02
N ASP A 135 -5.78 -4.52 14.28
CA ASP A 135 -5.60 -5.33 15.49
C ASP A 135 -6.12 -4.68 16.80
N PHE A 136 -5.78 -5.26 17.95
CA PHE A 136 -6.22 -4.77 19.26
C PHE A 136 -5.22 -3.74 19.80
N HIS A 137 -5.75 -2.60 20.28
CA HIS A 137 -5.00 -1.60 21.03
C HIS A 137 -5.82 -1.08 22.19
N ALA A 138 -5.24 -0.97 23.38
CA ALA A 138 -5.94 -0.43 24.54
C ALA A 138 -6.41 1.03 24.30
N VAL A 139 -5.62 1.82 23.57
CA VAL A 139 -5.97 3.19 23.16
C VAL A 139 -7.23 3.27 22.29
N SER A 140 -7.56 2.22 21.54
CA SER A 140 -8.79 2.16 20.72
C SER A 140 -10.07 2.08 21.56
N LEU A 141 -9.97 1.80 22.87
CA LEU A 141 -11.09 1.87 23.82
C LEU A 141 -11.36 3.32 24.29
N ALA A 142 -10.32 4.16 24.29
CA ALA A 142 -10.38 5.53 24.80
C ALA A 142 -11.45 6.41 24.12
N PRO A 143 -11.71 6.32 22.79
CA PRO A 143 -12.74 7.11 22.13
C PRO A 143 -14.11 7.06 22.81
N THR A 144 -14.54 5.86 23.20
CA THR A 144 -15.82 5.66 23.90
C THR A 144 -15.80 6.26 25.29
N PHE A 145 -14.71 6.05 26.04
CA PHE A 145 -14.59 6.61 27.39
C PHE A 145 -14.54 8.14 27.38
N LEU A 146 -13.86 8.74 26.40
CA LEU A 146 -13.82 10.19 26.19
C LEU A 146 -15.20 10.76 25.85
N LEU A 147 -15.99 10.08 25.00
CA LEU A 147 -17.35 10.50 24.67
C LEU A 147 -18.28 10.43 25.89
N TRP A 148 -18.20 9.37 26.69
CA TRP A 148 -18.98 9.27 27.93
C TRP A 148 -18.53 10.28 28.99
N ALA A 149 -17.22 10.48 29.17
CA ALA A 149 -16.68 11.51 30.04
C ALA A 149 -17.22 12.90 29.63
N PHE A 150 -17.17 13.23 28.35
CA PHE A 150 -17.68 14.50 27.84
C PHE A 150 -19.20 14.62 28.05
N TYR A 151 -19.96 13.56 27.79
CA TYR A 151 -21.40 13.52 28.07
C TYR A 151 -21.70 13.81 29.55
N PHE A 152 -21.02 13.14 30.48
CA PHE A 152 -21.27 13.35 31.91
C PHE A 152 -20.78 14.70 32.43
N LEU A 153 -19.71 15.25 31.84
CA LEU A 153 -19.28 16.61 32.10
C LEU A 153 -20.37 17.62 31.69
N GLU A 154 -20.94 17.45 30.50
CA GLU A 154 -22.02 18.30 29.97
C GLU A 154 -23.32 18.18 30.79
N LYS A 155 -23.57 17.00 31.36
CA LYS A 155 -24.71 16.69 32.24
C LYS A 155 -24.47 16.96 33.72
N GLU A 156 -23.29 17.48 34.07
CA GLU A 156 -22.92 17.81 35.45
C GLU A 156 -23.01 16.61 36.41
N LYS A 157 -22.70 15.42 35.91
CA LYS A 157 -22.65 14.16 36.68
C LYS A 157 -21.21 13.80 37.02
N ASP A 158 -20.65 14.49 38.01
CA ASP A 158 -19.22 14.45 38.34
C ASP A 158 -18.63 13.08 38.62
N PRO A 159 -19.29 12.19 39.41
CA PRO A 159 -18.72 10.87 39.68
C PRO A 159 -18.48 10.08 38.40
N TRP A 160 -19.42 10.16 37.44
CA TRP A 160 -19.31 9.46 36.17
C TRP A 160 -18.31 10.12 35.23
N PHE A 161 -18.23 11.45 35.20
CA PHE A 161 -17.16 12.13 34.47
C PHE A 161 -15.78 11.66 34.96
N ILE A 162 -15.57 11.61 36.27
CA ILE A 162 -14.30 11.15 36.87
C ILE A 162 -14.02 9.69 36.50
N VAL A 163 -15.00 8.80 36.67
CA VAL A 163 -14.84 7.36 36.33
C VAL A 163 -14.42 7.19 34.87
N PHE A 164 -15.10 7.83 33.93
CA PHE A 164 -14.78 7.70 32.52
C PHE A 164 -13.47 8.41 32.13
N SER A 165 -13.08 9.48 32.83
CA SER A 165 -11.75 10.07 32.67
C SER A 165 -10.65 9.13 33.15
N VAL A 166 -10.84 8.43 34.28
CA VAL A 166 -9.88 7.43 34.77
C VAL A 166 -9.77 6.25 33.79
N LEU A 167 -10.90 5.75 33.29
CA LEU A 167 -10.91 4.71 32.25
C LEU A 167 -10.15 5.16 31.00
N ALA A 168 -10.39 6.37 30.50
CA ALA A 168 -9.65 6.92 29.35
C ALA A 168 -8.14 7.02 29.62
N MET A 169 -7.73 7.52 30.79
CA MET A 169 -6.31 7.61 31.18
C MET A 169 -5.64 6.25 31.37
N SER A 170 -6.40 5.21 31.70
CA SER A 170 -5.89 3.84 31.84
C SER A 170 -5.64 3.13 30.52
N CYS A 171 -6.08 3.71 29.39
CA CYS A 171 -5.88 3.13 28.06
C CYS A 171 -4.48 3.36 27.51
N LYS A 172 -3.86 4.51 27.82
CA LYS A 172 -2.50 4.88 27.38
C LYS A 172 -2.04 6.16 28.06
N GLU A 173 -0.74 6.33 28.26
CA GLU A 173 -0.14 7.46 28.98
C GLU A 173 -0.55 8.84 28.44
N GLU A 174 -0.63 9.02 27.13
CA GLU A 174 -0.93 10.30 26.48
C GLU A 174 -2.41 10.69 26.55
N MET A 175 -3.32 9.75 26.85
CA MET A 175 -4.76 10.03 26.99
C MET A 175 -5.04 11.01 28.14
N SER A 176 -4.14 11.08 29.12
CA SER A 176 -4.20 12.07 30.20
C SER A 176 -4.14 13.51 29.70
N LEU A 177 -3.41 13.79 28.61
CA LEU A 177 -3.36 15.13 28.03
C LEU A 177 -4.73 15.57 27.49
N LEU A 178 -5.55 14.64 26.99
CA LEU A 178 -6.91 14.92 26.54
C LEU A 178 -7.82 15.22 27.74
N ILE A 179 -7.60 14.55 28.87
CA ILE A 179 -8.30 14.86 30.13
C ILE A 179 -7.87 16.21 30.71
N VAL A 180 -6.59 16.61 30.57
CA VAL A 180 -6.15 17.98 30.88
C VAL A 180 -6.95 18.99 30.06
N MET A 181 -7.07 18.78 28.75
CA MET A 181 -7.83 19.67 27.88
C MET A 181 -9.33 19.69 28.20
N MET A 182 -9.92 18.56 28.57
CA MET A 182 -11.29 18.52 29.11
C MET A 182 -11.43 19.26 30.44
N GLY A 183 -10.43 19.18 31.32
CA GLY A 183 -10.37 19.94 32.56
C GLY A 183 -10.29 21.45 32.32
N LEU A 184 -9.52 21.89 31.31
CA LEU A 184 -9.48 23.28 30.85
C LEU A 184 -10.83 23.72 30.28
N TYR A 185 -11.47 22.89 29.45
CA TYR A 185 -12.83 23.11 28.96
C TYR A 185 -13.82 23.28 30.13
N ALA A 186 -13.77 22.40 31.12
CA ALA A 186 -14.61 22.47 32.32
C ALA A 186 -14.35 23.76 33.11
N PHE A 187 -13.09 24.16 33.27
CA PHE A 187 -12.68 25.34 34.02
C PHE A 187 -13.11 26.64 33.34
N PHE A 188 -12.78 26.82 32.06
CA PHE A 188 -12.95 28.10 31.36
C PHE A 188 -14.32 28.27 30.73
N LEU A 189 -14.87 27.22 30.13
CA LEU A 189 -16.10 27.29 29.33
C LEU A 189 -17.33 26.85 30.11
N ARG A 190 -17.20 25.80 30.94
CA ARG A 190 -18.28 25.36 31.84
C ARG A 190 -18.25 26.05 33.21
N LYS A 191 -17.23 26.87 33.50
CA LYS A 191 -17.04 27.59 34.77
C LYS A 191 -16.98 26.68 36.01
N ARG A 192 -16.71 25.38 35.83
CA ARG A 192 -16.61 24.38 36.90
C ARG A 192 -15.19 24.34 37.47
N LYS A 193 -14.75 25.46 38.05
CA LYS A 193 -13.34 25.71 38.39
C LYS A 193 -12.70 24.63 39.26
N LYS A 194 -13.39 24.20 40.34
CA LYS A 194 -12.85 23.18 41.27
C LYS A 194 -12.62 21.84 40.58
N LEU A 195 -13.65 21.33 39.90
CA LEU A 195 -13.59 20.08 39.16
C LEU A 195 -12.56 20.13 38.04
N GLY A 196 -12.57 21.20 37.24
CA GLY A 196 -11.62 21.38 36.15
C GLY A 196 -10.17 21.42 36.64
N ALA A 197 -9.88 22.19 37.69
CA ALA A 197 -8.54 22.25 38.28
C ALA A 197 -8.10 20.91 38.88
N ALA A 198 -9.00 20.21 39.58
CA ALA A 198 -8.70 18.89 40.13
C ALA A 198 -8.35 17.87 39.04
N MET A 199 -9.13 17.82 37.94
CA MET A 199 -8.86 16.90 36.83
C MET A 199 -7.58 17.24 36.08
N ILE A 200 -7.25 18.52 35.91
CA ILE A 200 -5.97 18.93 35.33
C ILE A 200 -4.81 18.39 36.19
N VAL A 201 -4.85 18.62 37.51
CA VAL A 201 -3.79 18.17 38.42
C VAL A 201 -3.65 16.65 38.39
N VAL A 202 -4.76 15.91 38.51
CA VAL A 202 -4.74 14.44 38.49
C VAL A 202 -4.18 13.92 37.17
N ALA A 203 -4.61 14.47 36.03
CA ALA A 203 -4.14 14.03 34.73
C ALA A 203 -2.67 14.36 34.48
N VAL A 204 -2.18 15.53 34.90
CA VAL A 204 -0.76 15.89 34.82
C VAL A 204 0.10 14.97 35.70
N ILE A 205 -0.36 14.66 36.92
CA ILE A 205 0.33 13.72 37.81
C ILE A 205 0.39 12.35 37.15
N TRP A 206 -0.72 11.85 36.60
CA TRP A 206 -0.75 10.56 35.93
C TRP A 206 0.19 10.52 34.71
N PHE A 207 0.16 11.54 33.85
CA PHE A 207 1.09 11.66 32.72
C PHE A 207 2.53 11.57 33.20
N HIS A 208 2.88 12.32 34.24
CA HIS A 208 4.25 12.35 34.77
C HIS A 208 4.66 10.99 35.34
N VAL A 209 3.80 10.37 36.16
CA VAL A 209 4.06 9.05 36.74
C VAL A 209 4.21 7.99 35.65
N ALA A 210 3.32 7.97 34.66
CA ALA A 210 3.38 6.99 33.58
C ALA A 210 4.67 7.12 32.76
N VAL A 211 4.98 8.33 32.27
CA VAL A 211 6.08 8.57 31.33
C VAL A 211 7.45 8.58 32.00
N TYR A 212 7.57 9.13 33.22
CA TYR A 212 8.88 9.37 33.85
C TYR A 212 9.19 8.45 35.02
N ILE A 213 8.22 7.66 35.49
CA ILE A 213 8.43 6.73 36.60
C ILE A 213 8.21 5.30 36.12
N ILE A 214 7.00 4.98 35.63
CA ILE A 214 6.63 3.60 35.30
C ILE A 214 7.41 3.08 34.10
N ILE A 215 7.42 3.80 32.97
CA ILE A 215 8.13 3.35 31.76
C ILE A 215 9.64 3.22 32.02
N PRO A 216 10.36 4.22 32.57
CA PRO A 216 11.78 4.11 32.86
C PRO A 216 12.14 3.01 33.86
N TRP A 217 11.27 2.75 34.85
CA TRP A 217 11.47 1.64 35.78
C TRP A 217 11.32 0.27 35.11
N ALA A 218 10.38 0.13 34.18
CA ALA A 218 10.10 -1.14 33.50
C ALA A 218 11.00 -1.39 32.27
N ASN A 219 11.52 -0.34 31.64
CA ASN A 219 12.31 -0.43 30.42
C ASN A 219 13.81 -0.49 30.75
N PRO A 220 14.56 -1.52 30.30
CA PRO A 220 15.98 -1.66 30.59
C PRO A 220 16.85 -0.48 30.13
N GLN A 221 16.44 0.27 29.11
CA GLN A 221 17.16 1.45 28.62
C GLN A 221 16.84 2.73 29.42
N GLY A 222 15.90 2.67 30.36
CA GLY A 222 15.51 3.80 31.20
C GLY A 222 14.77 4.94 30.47
N LYS A 223 14.36 4.75 29.21
CA LYS A 223 13.65 5.76 28.41
C LYS A 223 12.53 5.16 27.57
N SER A 224 11.55 5.99 27.22
CA SER A 224 10.49 5.62 26.26
C SER A 224 11.03 5.62 24.83
N GLN A 225 10.81 4.53 24.09
CA GLN A 225 11.19 4.40 22.69
C GLN A 225 10.51 5.44 21.76
N TYR A 226 9.37 6.00 22.17
CA TYR A 226 8.58 6.91 21.34
C TYR A 226 8.99 8.38 21.48
N LEU A 227 9.74 8.75 22.53
CA LEU A 227 10.32 10.09 22.64
C LEU A 227 11.38 10.34 21.54
N ALA A 228 12.00 9.27 21.03
CA ALA A 228 12.97 9.36 19.93
C ALA A 228 12.37 9.98 18.64
N TYR A 229 11.06 9.86 18.40
CA TYR A 229 10.42 10.49 17.23
C TYR A 229 10.40 12.02 17.29
N TYR A 230 10.77 12.61 18.43
CA TYR A 230 10.77 14.05 18.67
C TYR A 230 12.13 14.56 19.17
N GLU A 231 13.20 13.77 19.05
CA GLU A 231 14.53 14.13 19.56
C GLU A 231 15.05 15.45 18.97
N ASP A 232 14.69 15.77 17.72
CA ASP A 232 15.00 17.05 17.06
C ASP A 232 14.40 18.27 17.78
N TRP A 233 13.36 18.06 18.59
CA TRP A 233 12.60 19.13 19.25
C TRP A 233 12.94 19.28 20.73
N GLY A 234 13.54 18.28 21.36
CA GLY A 234 13.98 18.32 22.76
C GLY A 234 13.83 16.98 23.48
N ASP A 235 14.39 16.91 24.68
CA ASP A 235 14.51 15.65 25.43
C ASP A 235 13.25 15.30 26.24
N ASN A 236 12.29 16.23 26.33
CA ASN A 236 11.04 16.06 27.06
C ASN A 236 9.89 16.85 26.42
N PRO A 237 8.60 16.49 26.64
CA PRO A 237 7.45 17.13 26.03
C PRO A 237 7.33 18.64 26.31
N LEU A 238 7.81 19.12 27.45
CA LEU A 238 7.80 20.56 27.74
C LEU A 238 8.84 21.30 26.88
N GLU A 239 10.05 20.76 26.80
CA GLU A 239 11.09 21.28 25.92
C GLU A 239 10.67 21.21 24.45
N ILE A 240 10.14 20.07 23.99
CA ILE A 240 9.56 19.91 22.66
C ILE A 240 8.55 21.02 22.38
N ALA A 241 7.57 21.23 23.27
CA ALA A 241 6.57 22.28 23.11
C ALA A 241 7.19 23.69 23.09
N LEU A 242 8.16 23.98 23.95
CA LEU A 242 8.83 25.29 24.02
C LEU A 242 9.71 25.56 22.80
N THR A 243 10.47 24.56 22.34
CA THR A 243 11.31 24.63 21.15
C THR A 243 10.48 24.89 19.92
N MET A 244 9.33 24.21 19.77
CA MET A 244 8.40 24.47 18.68
C MET A 244 7.88 25.90 18.64
N ILE A 245 7.51 26.45 19.80
CA ILE A 245 7.07 27.84 19.91
C ILE A 245 8.23 28.79 19.55
N ARG A 246 9.42 28.55 20.11
CA ARG A 246 10.63 29.38 19.90
C ARG A 246 11.07 29.39 18.43
N GLN A 247 11.11 28.22 17.81
CA GLN A 247 11.50 28.05 16.42
C GLN A 247 10.38 28.44 15.45
N ARG A 248 9.19 28.86 15.91
CA ARG A 248 8.04 29.20 15.08
C ARG A 248 7.58 28.05 14.16
N ALA A 249 7.85 26.80 14.53
CA ALA A 249 7.62 25.60 13.71
C ALA A 249 6.15 25.28 13.40
N TRP A 250 5.20 26.17 13.74
CA TRP A 250 3.79 26.06 13.38
C TRP A 250 3.55 26.01 11.86
N TRP A 251 4.50 26.48 11.03
CA TRP A 251 4.40 26.32 9.58
C TRP A 251 4.47 24.87 9.12
N LEU A 252 5.04 23.95 9.92
CA LEU A 252 5.12 22.52 9.59
C LEU A 252 3.74 21.89 9.48
N ILE A 253 2.73 22.48 10.12
CA ILE A 253 1.32 22.08 10.00
C ILE A 253 0.81 22.32 8.56
N PHE A 254 1.40 23.25 7.80
CA PHE A 254 0.94 23.63 6.46
C PHE A 254 1.62 22.87 5.32
N ASN A 255 2.33 21.76 5.60
CA ASN A 255 2.82 20.91 4.52
C ASN A 255 1.66 20.13 3.85
N LYS A 256 1.90 19.65 2.63
CA LYS A 256 0.88 18.93 1.83
C LYS A 256 0.31 17.70 2.55
N GLY A 257 1.14 16.95 3.28
CA GLY A 257 0.72 15.76 4.02
C GLY A 257 -0.21 16.07 5.20
N ASN A 258 0.15 17.08 6.00
CA ASN A 258 -0.65 17.55 7.13
C ASN A 258 -1.98 18.18 6.68
N PHE A 259 -1.98 18.89 5.56
CA PHE A 259 -3.22 19.40 4.96
C PHE A 259 -4.14 18.25 4.52
N ASP A 260 -3.60 17.24 3.85
CA ASP A 260 -4.36 16.04 3.45
C ASP A 260 -4.89 15.27 4.67
N TYR A 261 -4.09 15.12 5.73
CA TYR A 261 -4.53 14.53 6.99
C TYR A 261 -5.74 15.27 7.59
N LEU A 262 -5.65 16.59 7.74
CA LEU A 262 -6.73 17.41 8.30
C LEU A 262 -7.96 17.42 7.39
N PHE A 263 -7.76 17.49 6.08
CA PHE A 263 -8.84 17.41 5.10
C PHE A 263 -9.60 16.09 5.24
N ARG A 264 -8.90 14.96 5.31
CA ARG A 264 -9.48 13.62 5.48
C ARG A 264 -10.20 13.43 6.82
N LEU A 265 -9.71 14.06 7.89
CA LEU A 265 -10.35 14.05 9.19
C LEU A 265 -11.64 14.91 9.23
N LEU A 266 -11.65 16.05 8.53
CA LEU A 266 -12.73 17.05 8.63
C LEU A 266 -13.81 16.91 7.53
N LEU A 267 -13.45 16.42 6.35
CA LEU A 267 -14.36 16.23 5.22
C LEU A 267 -15.59 15.37 5.57
N PRO A 268 -15.46 14.21 6.26
CA PRO A 268 -16.62 13.37 6.60
C PRO A 268 -17.65 14.10 7.48
N LEU A 269 -17.19 15.12 8.19
CA LEU A 269 -17.96 15.96 9.10
C LEU A 269 -18.36 17.30 8.47
N ALA A 270 -18.27 17.41 7.15
CA ALA A 270 -18.62 18.59 6.37
C ALA A 270 -17.90 19.88 6.84
N PHE A 271 -16.67 19.75 7.36
CA PHE A 271 -15.89 20.85 7.93
C PHE A 271 -16.57 21.60 9.09
N LEU A 272 -17.66 21.05 9.64
CA LEU A 272 -18.35 21.63 10.79
C LEU A 272 -17.49 21.79 12.05
N PRO A 273 -16.45 20.97 12.31
CA PRO A 273 -15.57 21.19 13.46
C PRO A 273 -14.95 22.60 13.51
N LEU A 274 -14.74 23.23 12.35
CA LEU A 274 -14.15 24.57 12.24
C LEU A 274 -15.06 25.67 12.79
N PHE A 275 -16.37 25.42 12.92
CA PHE A 275 -17.33 26.38 13.48
C PHE A 275 -17.41 26.31 15.02
N TYR A 276 -16.71 25.37 15.67
CA TYR A 276 -16.61 25.32 17.13
C TYR A 276 -15.26 24.76 17.61
N LEU A 277 -14.22 25.57 17.41
CA LEU A 277 -12.85 25.25 17.78
C LEU A 277 -12.64 24.85 19.25
N PRO A 278 -13.36 25.38 20.27
CA PRO A 278 -13.07 25.05 21.66
C PRO A 278 -13.16 23.55 22.01
N ILE A 279 -14.04 22.79 21.35
CA ILE A 279 -14.08 21.32 21.52
C ILE A 279 -13.02 20.64 20.67
N LEU A 280 -12.77 21.12 19.46
CA LEU A 280 -11.73 20.58 18.60
C LEU A 280 -10.34 20.69 19.24
N LEU A 281 -10.09 21.77 19.98
CA LEU A 281 -8.86 21.99 20.76
C LEU A 281 -8.64 20.93 21.85
N ILE A 282 -9.66 20.18 22.27
CA ILE A 282 -9.47 19.08 23.22
C ILE A 282 -8.62 17.96 22.60
N ALA A 283 -8.74 17.75 21.28
CA ALA A 283 -7.91 16.81 20.53
C ALA A 283 -6.51 17.35 20.20
N LEU A 284 -6.18 18.59 20.57
CA LEU A 284 -4.92 19.23 20.19
C LEU A 284 -3.68 18.40 20.54
N PRO A 285 -3.56 17.76 21.72
CA PRO A 285 -2.39 16.95 22.02
C PRO A 285 -2.20 15.77 21.05
N SER A 286 -3.25 14.99 20.76
CA SER A 286 -3.17 13.89 19.77
C SER A 286 -2.97 14.39 18.34
N LEU A 287 -3.60 15.51 17.97
CA LEU A 287 -3.35 16.15 16.68
C LEU A 287 -1.89 16.58 16.54
N ALA A 288 -1.31 17.18 17.57
CA ALA A 288 0.08 17.60 17.59
C ALA A 288 1.02 16.40 17.46
N ILE A 289 0.80 15.34 18.25
CA ILE A 289 1.58 14.08 18.15
C ILE A 289 1.61 13.59 16.70
N ASN A 290 0.45 13.50 16.04
CA ASN A 290 0.37 12.96 14.68
C ASN A 290 0.98 13.90 13.63
N LEU A 291 0.62 15.19 13.64
CA LEU A 291 1.01 16.17 12.63
C LEU A 291 2.50 16.57 12.70
N LEU A 292 3.16 16.30 13.82
CA LEU A 292 4.54 16.70 14.07
C LEU A 292 5.52 15.52 14.08
N SER A 293 5.01 14.29 14.03
CA SER A 293 5.84 13.10 14.04
C SER A 293 6.70 13.01 12.77
N GLY A 294 7.97 12.64 12.91
CA GLY A 294 8.81 12.23 11.78
C GLY A 294 8.35 10.91 11.13
N ASN A 295 7.47 10.15 11.80
CA ASN A 295 6.94 8.90 11.30
C ASN A 295 5.76 9.13 10.33
N MET A 296 5.98 8.89 9.04
CA MET A 296 4.97 9.04 7.97
C MET A 296 3.67 8.25 8.21
N LEU A 297 3.70 7.19 9.02
CA LEU A 297 2.53 6.36 9.35
C LEU A 297 1.50 7.12 10.21
N MET A 298 1.94 8.09 11.01
CA MET A 298 1.05 8.91 11.86
C MET A 298 0.30 9.99 11.07
N HIS A 299 0.73 10.26 9.83
CA HIS A 299 0.10 11.23 8.91
C HIS A 299 -1.02 10.63 8.05
N ARG A 300 -1.48 9.41 8.36
CA ARG A 300 -2.53 8.70 7.61
C ARG A 300 -3.68 8.30 8.54
N PRO A 301 -4.81 9.06 8.57
CA PRO A 301 -5.86 8.82 9.55
C PRO A 301 -6.58 7.48 9.38
N GLU A 302 -6.62 6.92 8.16
CA GLU A 302 -7.34 5.68 7.85
C GLU A 302 -6.45 4.43 7.75
N MET A 303 -5.19 4.50 8.20
CA MET A 303 -4.23 3.39 8.05
C MET A 303 -3.99 2.62 9.36
N PHE A 304 -3.89 3.34 10.49
CA PHE A 304 -3.57 2.79 11.82
C PHE A 304 -4.53 3.33 12.90
N HIS A 305 -4.25 3.04 14.17
CA HIS A 305 -5.05 3.48 15.31
C HIS A 305 -4.83 4.94 15.75
N TYR A 306 -3.80 5.64 15.25
CA TYR A 306 -3.36 6.96 15.75
C TYR A 306 -4.41 8.06 15.71
N ALA A 307 -5.36 8.01 14.76
CA ALA A 307 -6.43 8.99 14.66
C ALA A 307 -7.64 8.68 15.56
N GLY A 308 -7.73 7.47 16.11
CA GLY A 308 -8.87 7.02 16.94
C GLY A 308 -9.24 7.99 18.06
N PRO A 309 -8.29 8.42 18.92
CA PRO A 309 -8.55 9.37 20.01
C PRO A 309 -9.01 10.77 19.57
N ILE A 310 -8.78 11.13 18.30
CA ILE A 310 -9.15 12.44 17.74
C ILE A 310 -10.62 12.45 17.28
N VAL A 311 -11.10 11.32 16.76
CA VAL A 311 -12.46 11.18 16.19
C VAL A 311 -13.57 11.65 17.14
N PRO A 312 -13.62 11.29 18.44
CA PRO A 312 -14.62 11.79 19.39
C PRO A 312 -14.80 13.30 19.38
N PHE A 313 -13.70 14.03 19.45
CA PHE A 313 -13.71 15.48 19.58
C PHE A 313 -13.91 16.16 18.24
N ALA A 314 -13.47 15.55 17.13
CA ALA A 314 -13.85 16.00 15.80
C ALA A 314 -15.38 15.92 15.61
N VAL A 315 -16.01 14.80 15.94
CA VAL A 315 -17.48 14.61 15.82
C VAL A 315 -18.23 15.53 16.78
N LEU A 316 -17.78 15.67 18.03
CA LEU A 316 -18.36 16.62 18.99
C LEU A 316 -18.21 18.07 18.52
N ALA A 317 -17.05 18.47 18.00
CA ALA A 317 -16.86 19.81 17.46
C ALA A 317 -17.78 20.06 16.26
N ALA A 318 -17.96 19.08 15.38
CA ALA A 318 -18.93 19.16 14.27
C ALA A 318 -20.37 19.36 14.79
N LEU A 319 -20.75 18.64 15.85
CA LEU A 319 -22.07 18.77 16.45
C LEU A 319 -22.30 20.17 17.03
N TRP A 320 -21.33 20.70 17.77
CA TRP A 320 -21.42 22.06 18.30
C TRP A 320 -21.36 23.12 17.21
N GLY A 321 -20.57 22.89 16.15
CA GLY A 321 -20.52 23.74 14.96
C GLY A 321 -21.87 23.81 14.26
N ALA A 322 -22.53 22.67 14.05
CA ALA A 322 -23.90 22.64 13.54
C ALA A 322 -24.88 23.38 14.46
N GLY A 323 -24.81 23.13 15.78
CA GLY A 323 -25.65 23.85 16.75
C GLY A 323 -25.45 25.36 16.74
N PHE A 324 -24.19 25.81 16.61
CA PHE A 324 -23.83 27.22 16.46
C PHE A 324 -24.46 27.81 15.20
N LEU A 325 -24.30 27.16 14.04
CA LEU A 325 -24.89 27.62 12.78
C LEU A 325 -26.42 27.65 12.84
N VAL A 326 -27.05 26.63 13.43
CA VAL A 326 -28.51 26.62 13.65
C VAL A 326 -28.94 27.84 14.46
N GLN A 327 -28.23 28.17 15.54
CA GLN A 327 -28.57 29.32 16.38
C GLN A 327 -28.43 30.66 15.63
N HIS A 328 -27.39 30.82 14.82
CA HIS A 328 -27.05 32.08 14.17
C HIS A 328 -27.80 32.31 12.85
N LEU A 329 -28.09 31.25 12.09
CA LEU A 329 -28.67 31.33 10.76
C LEU A 329 -30.15 30.96 10.70
N ARG A 330 -30.77 30.50 11.80
CA ARG A 330 -32.20 30.12 11.82
C ARG A 330 -33.16 31.18 11.27
N LYS A 331 -32.85 32.48 11.38
CA LYS A 331 -33.73 33.56 10.89
C LYS A 331 -33.69 33.72 9.36
N ARG A 332 -32.68 33.15 8.68
CA ARG A 332 -32.45 33.28 7.23
C ARG A 332 -33.02 32.12 6.42
N MET A 333 -33.58 31.10 7.06
CA MET A 333 -34.01 29.83 6.46
C MET A 333 -35.53 29.65 6.54
N PRO A 334 -36.22 29.27 5.45
CA PRO A 334 -37.61 28.82 5.49
C PRO A 334 -37.77 27.61 6.44
N GLY A 335 -38.70 27.70 7.40
CA GLY A 335 -38.89 26.69 8.45
C GLY A 335 -37.88 26.75 9.61
N GLY A 336 -37.03 27.79 9.64
CA GLY A 336 -36.27 28.19 10.82
C GLY A 336 -35.17 27.22 11.25
N ALA A 337 -35.04 27.03 12.57
CA ALA A 337 -33.99 26.20 13.17
C ALA A 337 -34.13 24.71 12.81
N LYS A 338 -35.37 24.21 12.62
CA LYS A 338 -35.63 22.81 12.33
C LYS A 338 -35.14 22.43 10.93
N SER A 339 -35.47 23.23 9.91
CA SER A 339 -35.01 23.00 8.53
C SER A 339 -33.49 23.05 8.44
N LEU A 340 -32.85 24.00 9.13
CA LEU A 340 -31.40 24.12 9.11
C LEU A 340 -30.71 22.96 9.85
N SER A 341 -31.26 22.50 10.97
CA SER A 341 -30.77 21.30 11.65
C SER A 341 -30.84 20.08 10.74
N TRP A 342 -31.95 19.90 10.01
CA TRP A 342 -32.09 18.82 9.02
C TRP A 342 -31.08 18.95 7.90
N LEU A 343 -30.94 20.13 7.30
CA LEU A 343 -29.99 20.37 6.21
C LEU A 343 -28.54 20.05 6.61
N LEU A 344 -28.08 20.54 7.77
CA LEU A 344 -26.74 20.27 8.26
C LEU A 344 -26.54 18.79 8.61
N SER A 345 -27.57 18.14 9.16
CA SER A 345 -27.52 16.69 9.41
C SER A 345 -27.47 15.89 8.09
N CYS A 346 -28.25 16.26 7.08
CA CYS A 346 -28.17 15.65 5.76
C CYS A 346 -26.78 15.86 5.13
N LEU A 347 -26.19 17.05 5.27
CA LEU A 347 -24.86 17.34 4.76
C LEU A 347 -23.81 16.44 5.43
N VAL A 348 -23.83 16.32 6.76
CA VAL A 348 -22.94 15.40 7.49
C VAL A 348 -23.15 13.97 7.03
N LEU A 349 -24.39 13.52 6.89
CA LEU A 349 -24.70 12.16 6.44
C LEU A 349 -24.15 11.89 5.03
N VAL A 350 -24.33 12.81 4.08
CA VAL A 350 -23.83 12.70 2.71
C VAL A 350 -22.30 12.69 2.69
N CYS A 351 -21.65 13.60 3.42
CA CYS A 351 -20.19 13.64 3.52
C CYS A 351 -19.62 12.38 4.17
N SER A 352 -20.22 11.92 5.28
CA SER A 352 -19.80 10.69 5.99
C SER A 352 -20.00 9.46 5.12
N LEU A 353 -21.16 9.28 4.47
CA LEU A 353 -21.42 8.16 3.58
C LEU A 353 -20.55 8.19 2.33
N GLY A 354 -20.40 9.35 1.69
CA GLY A 354 -19.56 9.51 0.51
C GLY A 354 -18.10 9.20 0.81
N TYR A 355 -17.58 9.70 1.93
CA TYR A 355 -16.22 9.40 2.36
C TYR A 355 -16.07 7.94 2.79
N HIS A 356 -17.02 7.36 3.53
CA HIS A 356 -17.02 5.95 3.91
C HIS A 356 -17.11 5.02 2.69
N ARG A 357 -17.91 5.34 1.67
CA ARG A 357 -18.02 4.57 0.42
C ARG A 357 -16.68 4.47 -0.32
N TYR A 358 -15.77 5.41 -0.07
CA TYR A 358 -14.47 5.51 -0.70
C TYR A 358 -13.31 5.02 0.18
N ARG A 359 -13.31 5.36 1.49
CA ARG A 359 -12.24 5.07 2.46
C ARG A 359 -12.63 4.13 3.60
N GLY A 360 -13.89 3.74 3.72
CA GLY A 360 -14.40 2.87 4.79
C GLY A 360 -13.98 1.41 4.65
N PHE A 361 -14.23 0.62 5.67
CA PHE A 361 -13.84 -0.79 5.78
C PHE A 361 -15.04 -1.74 5.73
N SER A 362 -16.24 -1.25 6.06
CA SER A 362 -17.46 -2.05 6.01
C SER A 362 -17.82 -2.46 4.56
N PRO A 363 -18.72 -3.44 4.37
CA PRO A 363 -19.25 -3.81 3.04
C PRO A 363 -19.87 -2.65 2.25
N LEU A 364 -20.17 -1.51 2.88
CA LEU A 364 -20.64 -0.30 2.18
C LEU A 364 -19.52 0.40 1.39
N SER A 365 -18.25 0.05 1.59
CA SER A 365 -17.09 0.63 0.90
C SER A 365 -16.78 -0.07 -0.43
N ALA A 366 -16.39 0.68 -1.47
CA ALA A 366 -15.88 0.10 -2.74
C ALA A 366 -14.70 -0.83 -2.52
N ARG A 367 -13.88 -0.48 -1.54
CA ARG A 367 -12.60 -1.10 -1.24
C ARG A 367 -12.75 -2.22 -0.21
N SER A 368 -13.97 -2.52 0.23
CA SER A 368 -14.19 -3.63 1.15
C SER A 368 -13.79 -4.93 0.45
N ARG A 369 -13.01 -5.72 1.18
CA ARG A 369 -12.60 -7.06 0.79
C ARG A 369 -12.72 -7.93 2.03
N TRP A 370 -13.52 -8.99 1.92
CA TRP A 370 -13.64 -9.94 3.02
C TRP A 370 -12.35 -10.77 3.09
N PRO A 371 -11.68 -10.85 4.26
CA PRO A 371 -10.55 -11.74 4.42
C PRO A 371 -11.00 -13.21 4.31
N VAL A 372 -10.28 -14.02 3.56
CA VAL A 372 -10.61 -15.44 3.36
C VAL A 372 -9.45 -16.29 3.88
N ALA A 373 -9.76 -17.22 4.77
CA ALA A 373 -8.84 -18.28 5.17
C ALA A 373 -8.75 -19.33 4.05
N THR A 374 -7.53 -19.71 3.65
CA THR A 374 -7.25 -20.65 2.57
C THR A 374 -6.86 -22.01 3.16
N GLU A 375 -6.67 -23.04 2.32
CA GLU A 375 -6.14 -24.33 2.80
C GLU A 375 -4.76 -24.18 3.44
N HIS A 376 -3.91 -23.31 2.88
CA HIS A 376 -2.62 -22.94 3.48
C HIS A 376 -2.78 -22.44 4.93
N HIS A 377 -3.73 -21.52 5.19
CA HIS A 377 -4.01 -21.07 6.56
C HIS A 377 -4.52 -22.18 7.49
N ARG A 378 -5.27 -23.17 6.98
CA ARG A 378 -5.72 -24.32 7.80
C ARG A 378 -4.56 -25.22 8.18
N LEU A 379 -3.62 -25.46 7.25
CA LEU A 379 -2.40 -26.21 7.52
C LEU A 379 -1.57 -25.56 8.63
N ALA A 380 -1.45 -24.22 8.68
CA ALA A 380 -0.80 -23.56 9.81
C ALA A 380 -1.44 -23.92 11.16
N GLN A 381 -2.77 -23.93 11.25
CA GLN A 381 -3.47 -24.30 12.50
C GLN A 381 -3.18 -25.76 12.90
N GLU A 382 -3.11 -26.68 11.93
CA GLU A 382 -2.72 -28.08 12.18
C GLU A 382 -1.29 -28.20 12.69
N LEU A 383 -0.35 -27.41 12.15
CA LEU A 383 1.04 -27.39 12.61
C LEU A 383 1.18 -26.75 13.99
N ILE A 384 0.44 -25.68 14.27
CA ILE A 384 0.39 -25.03 15.59
C ILE A 384 -0.07 -26.01 16.67
N ALA A 385 -1.08 -26.84 16.38
CA ALA A 385 -1.57 -27.85 17.31
C ALA A 385 -0.54 -28.93 17.68
N ARG A 386 0.54 -29.08 16.90
CA ARG A 386 1.65 -30.00 17.19
C ARG A 386 2.70 -29.39 18.14
N ILE A 387 2.68 -28.07 18.34
CA ILE A 387 3.61 -27.39 19.24
C ILE A 387 3.11 -27.58 20.67
N PRO A 388 3.93 -28.11 21.61
CA PRO A 388 3.53 -28.22 23.00
C PRO A 388 3.10 -26.86 23.58
N PRO A 389 1.99 -26.77 24.33
CA PRO A 389 1.51 -25.50 24.89
C PRO A 389 2.51 -24.79 25.81
N THR A 390 3.38 -25.55 26.48
CA THR A 390 4.40 -25.02 27.39
C THR A 390 5.71 -24.66 26.72
N ALA A 391 5.91 -25.04 25.45
CA ALA A 391 7.19 -24.82 24.77
C ALA A 391 7.39 -23.34 24.43
N SER A 392 8.62 -22.84 24.57
CA SER A 392 8.99 -21.51 24.07
C SER A 392 9.07 -21.51 22.54
N VAL A 393 8.58 -20.45 21.89
CA VAL A 393 8.50 -20.36 20.43
C VAL A 393 9.05 -19.03 19.94
N SER A 394 9.84 -19.05 18.86
CA SER A 394 10.06 -17.89 18.00
C SER A 394 9.21 -18.04 16.74
N ALA A 395 8.35 -17.07 16.45
CA ALA A 395 7.43 -17.17 15.32
C ALA A 395 7.46 -15.91 14.46
N GLN A 396 7.27 -16.10 13.15
CA GLN A 396 7.08 -15.03 12.18
C GLN A 396 5.93 -14.09 12.58
N LEU A 397 6.01 -12.83 12.16
CA LEU A 397 5.09 -11.75 12.54
C LEU A 397 3.60 -12.10 12.45
N ASN A 398 3.15 -12.73 11.36
CA ASN A 398 1.75 -13.11 11.13
C ASN A 398 1.35 -14.43 11.79
N LEU A 399 2.31 -15.30 12.15
CA LEU A 399 2.06 -16.56 12.85
C LEU A 399 2.01 -16.36 14.37
N ASN A 400 2.75 -15.38 14.88
CA ASN A 400 2.94 -15.11 16.30
C ASN A 400 1.62 -14.95 17.10
N PRO A 401 0.58 -14.20 16.65
CA PRO A 401 -0.67 -14.09 17.39
C PRO A 401 -1.49 -15.38 17.47
N HIS A 402 -1.14 -16.40 16.69
CA HIS A 402 -1.80 -17.71 16.73
C HIS A 402 -1.11 -18.69 17.69
N VAL A 403 0.07 -18.31 18.20
CA VAL A 403 0.84 -19.09 19.17
C VAL A 403 1.11 -18.31 20.45
N SER A 404 0.36 -17.24 20.75
CA SER A 404 0.69 -16.32 21.85
C SER A 404 0.30 -16.78 23.25
N HIS A 405 -0.49 -17.85 23.39
CA HIS A 405 -0.88 -18.42 24.68
C HIS A 405 0.20 -19.32 25.27
N ARG A 406 1.34 -18.70 25.60
CA ARG A 406 2.50 -19.35 26.23
C ARG A 406 3.32 -18.34 27.01
N GLU A 407 4.07 -18.82 27.99
CA GLU A 407 4.88 -17.94 28.85
C GLU A 407 5.96 -17.19 28.07
N LYS A 408 6.64 -17.88 27.13
CA LYS A 408 7.72 -17.33 26.30
C LYS A 408 7.40 -17.47 24.82
N LEU A 409 7.35 -16.34 24.15
CA LEU A 409 7.10 -16.17 22.73
C LEU A 409 7.97 -15.03 22.21
N TYR A 410 8.69 -15.24 21.13
CA TYR A 410 9.57 -14.27 20.50
C TYR A 410 9.10 -13.96 19.08
N ILE A 411 9.37 -12.75 18.61
CA ILE A 411 9.19 -12.37 17.21
C ILE A 411 10.46 -12.76 16.47
N PHE A 412 10.34 -13.65 15.48
CA PHE A 412 11.46 -13.99 14.61
C PHE A 412 11.96 -12.72 13.86
N PRO A 413 13.28 -12.46 13.76
CA PRO A 413 14.43 -13.38 13.93
C PRO A 413 14.96 -13.54 15.36
N THR A 414 14.36 -12.95 16.39
CA THR A 414 14.78 -13.16 17.78
C THR A 414 14.46 -14.60 18.21
N ILE A 415 15.49 -15.40 18.51
CA ILE A 415 15.35 -16.83 18.86
C ILE A 415 15.49 -17.07 20.37
N GLU A 416 16.46 -16.45 21.04
CA GLU A 416 16.73 -16.63 22.48
C GLU A 416 16.76 -18.12 22.88
N ASP A 417 16.01 -18.49 23.93
CA ASP A 417 15.83 -19.86 24.41
C ASP A 417 14.61 -20.57 23.80
N ALA A 418 14.14 -20.15 22.62
CA ALA A 418 13.05 -20.82 21.91
C ALA A 418 13.35 -22.30 21.66
N GLU A 419 12.42 -23.17 22.02
CA GLU A 419 12.48 -24.60 21.71
C GLU A 419 12.05 -24.88 20.27
N TYR A 420 11.13 -24.07 19.74
CA TYR A 420 10.63 -24.17 18.37
C TYR A 420 10.75 -22.84 17.62
N ILE A 421 10.96 -22.93 16.30
CA ILE A 421 10.85 -21.81 15.38
C ILE A 421 9.74 -22.14 14.37
N PHE A 422 8.80 -21.22 14.15
CA PHE A 422 7.72 -21.41 13.19
C PHE A 422 7.67 -20.29 12.15
N LEU A 423 7.94 -20.66 10.89
CA LEU A 423 8.06 -19.75 9.75
C LEU A 423 7.17 -20.20 8.59
N ASP A 424 6.89 -19.26 7.70
CA ASP A 424 6.19 -19.47 6.43
C ASP A 424 6.96 -18.79 5.28
N ALA A 425 7.68 -19.60 4.50
CA ALA A 425 8.43 -19.14 3.34
C ALA A 425 7.56 -18.49 2.25
N ALA A 426 6.24 -18.76 2.23
CA ALA A 426 5.32 -18.19 1.25
C ALA A 426 4.92 -16.74 1.56
N SER A 427 4.96 -16.34 2.84
CA SER A 427 4.60 -14.99 3.29
C SER A 427 5.77 -14.20 3.87
N MET A 428 6.89 -14.85 4.22
CA MET A 428 8.13 -14.20 4.62
C MET A 428 8.89 -13.73 3.38
N GLY A 429 8.69 -12.46 3.00
CA GLY A 429 9.51 -11.82 1.97
C GLY A 429 11.00 -11.91 2.31
N ASN A 430 11.86 -11.92 1.30
CA ASN A 430 13.31 -12.12 1.48
C ASN A 430 14.09 -10.83 1.70
N LYS A 431 13.51 -9.89 2.46
CA LYS A 431 14.18 -8.64 2.78
C LYS A 431 15.41 -8.90 3.65
N ASP A 432 16.53 -8.23 3.36
CA ASP A 432 17.80 -8.36 4.08
C ASP A 432 18.31 -9.83 4.08
N ASP A 433 18.00 -10.59 3.01
CA ASP A 433 18.37 -11.99 2.80
C ASP A 433 17.92 -12.99 3.89
N VAL A 434 16.82 -12.68 4.59
CA VAL A 434 16.36 -13.48 5.75
C VAL A 434 16.07 -14.95 5.41
N ASN A 435 15.53 -15.28 4.23
CA ASN A 435 15.27 -16.68 3.86
C ASN A 435 16.58 -17.44 3.62
N THR A 436 17.56 -16.81 2.97
CA THR A 436 18.90 -17.37 2.77
C THR A 436 19.57 -17.60 4.13
N TRP A 437 19.50 -16.61 5.02
CA TRP A 437 20.02 -16.73 6.38
C TRP A 437 19.35 -17.86 7.17
N VAL A 438 18.03 -18.02 7.10
CA VAL A 438 17.31 -19.14 7.74
C VAL A 438 17.85 -20.48 7.23
N LYS A 439 17.96 -20.62 5.90
CA LYS A 439 18.43 -21.87 5.28
C LYS A 439 19.85 -22.21 5.73
N GLU A 440 20.79 -21.28 5.59
CA GLU A 440 22.19 -21.54 5.87
C GLU A 440 22.50 -21.59 7.38
N GLN A 441 22.00 -20.63 8.14
CA GLN A 441 22.42 -20.43 9.54
C GLN A 441 21.54 -21.20 10.54
N LEU A 442 20.29 -21.52 10.22
CA LEU A 442 19.41 -22.28 11.11
C LEU A 442 19.24 -23.74 10.70
N LEU A 443 18.97 -24.02 9.42
CA LEU A 443 18.70 -25.39 8.96
C LEU A 443 19.96 -26.20 8.66
N GLU A 444 20.96 -25.60 8.01
CA GLU A 444 22.17 -26.29 7.58
C GLU A 444 23.26 -26.28 8.65
N ASN A 445 23.53 -25.12 9.26
CA ASN A 445 24.61 -24.95 10.25
C ASN A 445 24.12 -24.72 11.68
N GLY A 446 22.80 -24.67 11.90
CA GLY A 446 22.20 -24.29 13.17
C GLY A 446 21.84 -25.45 14.10
N PRO A 447 21.43 -25.16 15.35
CA PRO A 447 21.03 -26.17 16.33
C PRO A 447 19.58 -26.64 16.15
N PHE A 448 18.96 -26.41 14.99
CA PHE A 448 17.53 -26.65 14.75
C PHE A 448 17.34 -27.66 13.62
N GLY A 449 16.47 -28.66 13.86
CA GLY A 449 16.06 -29.63 12.85
C GLY A 449 14.61 -29.44 12.43
N VAL A 450 14.24 -29.99 11.28
CA VAL A 450 12.89 -29.91 10.72
C VAL A 450 11.95 -30.88 11.47
N ALA A 451 11.01 -30.33 12.24
CA ALA A 451 9.96 -31.11 12.91
C ALA A 451 8.76 -31.35 11.99
N ALA A 452 8.40 -30.36 11.17
CA ALA A 452 7.42 -30.49 10.09
C ALA A 452 7.70 -29.44 9.01
N ALA A 453 7.49 -29.80 7.74
CA ALA A 453 7.60 -28.88 6.62
C ALA A 453 6.59 -29.24 5.53
N GLN A 454 5.74 -28.30 5.14
CA GLN A 454 4.70 -28.51 4.13
C GLN A 454 4.18 -27.16 3.64
N ASP A 455 4.02 -27.02 2.33
CA ASP A 455 3.45 -25.84 1.67
C ASP A 455 4.06 -24.51 2.12
N GLY A 456 5.39 -24.43 2.18
CA GLY A 456 6.13 -23.25 2.63
C GLY A 456 6.23 -23.08 4.15
N TYR A 457 5.40 -23.77 4.94
CA TYR A 457 5.56 -23.78 6.39
C TYR A 457 6.76 -24.60 6.81
N LEU A 458 7.50 -24.05 7.76
CA LEU A 458 8.67 -24.65 8.37
C LEU A 458 8.55 -24.57 9.89
N LEU A 459 8.28 -25.71 10.52
CA LEU A 459 8.33 -25.87 11.97
C LEU A 459 9.63 -26.57 12.34
N MET A 460 10.52 -25.83 13.00
CA MET A 460 11.81 -26.33 13.46
C MET A 460 11.82 -26.57 14.96
N ARG A 461 12.62 -27.52 15.41
CA ARG A 461 12.83 -27.83 16.83
C ARG A 461 14.31 -27.89 17.17
N ARG A 462 14.68 -27.27 18.30
CA ARG A 462 16.04 -27.25 18.80
C ARG A 462 16.52 -28.67 19.18
N GLY A 463 17.75 -29.01 18.82
CA GLY A 463 18.39 -30.28 19.16
C GLY A 463 17.88 -31.49 18.38
N VAL A 464 17.06 -31.29 17.35
CA VAL A 464 16.67 -32.32 16.38
C VAL A 464 17.60 -32.24 15.17
N GLU A 465 17.98 -33.37 14.59
CA GLU A 465 18.78 -33.38 13.37
C GLU A 465 17.99 -32.87 12.16
N SER A 466 18.69 -32.18 11.25
CA SER A 466 18.09 -31.63 10.04
C SER A 466 17.98 -32.72 8.97
N ASN A 467 16.75 -33.04 8.56
CA ASN A 467 16.48 -33.90 7.39
C ASN A 467 16.31 -33.03 6.14
N ALA A 468 16.52 -33.62 4.96
CA ALA A 468 16.14 -32.98 3.70
C ALA A 468 14.66 -32.60 3.72
N LEU A 469 14.33 -31.40 3.23
CA LEU A 469 12.96 -30.93 3.14
C LEU A 469 12.13 -31.84 2.22
N PRO A 470 10.93 -32.26 2.63
CA PRO A 470 10.06 -33.09 1.81
C PRO A 470 9.57 -32.32 0.58
N ASP A 471 9.24 -33.03 -0.49
CA ASP A 471 8.69 -32.41 -1.72
C ASP A 471 7.44 -31.56 -1.43
N SER A 472 6.62 -32.00 -0.47
CA SER A 472 5.43 -31.28 -0.01
C SER A 472 5.71 -29.88 0.54
N PHE A 473 6.94 -29.57 0.94
CA PHE A 473 7.31 -28.21 1.35
C PHE A 473 7.24 -27.22 0.18
N TYR A 474 7.62 -27.63 -1.03
CA TYR A 474 7.75 -26.74 -2.19
C TYR A 474 6.42 -26.43 -2.89
N THR A 475 5.28 -26.95 -2.40
CA THR A 475 3.97 -26.71 -3.05
C THR A 475 3.53 -25.25 -3.00
N PHE A 476 4.06 -24.42 -2.10
CA PHE A 476 3.72 -22.99 -2.07
C PHE A 476 4.18 -22.23 -3.32
N ALA A 477 5.27 -22.69 -3.94
CA ALA A 477 5.83 -22.13 -5.15
C ALA A 477 5.24 -22.78 -6.41
N ARG A 478 4.64 -23.97 -6.31
CA ARG A 478 4.12 -24.74 -7.45
C ARG A 478 2.61 -24.58 -7.55
N VAL A 479 2.11 -24.23 -8.73
CA VAL A 479 0.67 -24.01 -8.92
C VAL A 479 0.17 -24.84 -10.10
N GLN A 480 -1.04 -25.37 -9.98
CA GLN A 480 -1.69 -26.07 -11.09
C GLN A 480 -2.74 -25.16 -11.71
N ASN A 481 -2.68 -24.97 -13.03
CA ASN A 481 -3.65 -24.22 -13.83
C ASN A 481 -4.05 -22.86 -13.19
N PRO A 482 -3.09 -21.92 -13.01
CA PRO A 482 -3.41 -20.63 -12.41
C PRO A 482 -4.41 -19.84 -13.25
N ASP A 483 -5.37 -19.19 -12.58
CA ASP A 483 -6.21 -18.15 -13.18
C ASP A 483 -5.44 -16.82 -13.12
N ILE A 484 -4.68 -16.51 -14.19
CA ILE A 484 -3.78 -15.37 -14.25
C ILE A 484 -4.56 -14.12 -14.64
N GLN A 485 -4.47 -13.06 -13.83
CA GLN A 485 -5.19 -11.80 -14.05
C GLN A 485 -4.78 -11.11 -15.36
N TYR A 486 -3.48 -11.08 -15.66
CA TYR A 486 -2.90 -10.47 -16.85
C TYR A 486 -2.06 -11.52 -17.60
N PRO A 487 -2.70 -12.36 -18.44
CA PRO A 487 -1.97 -13.33 -19.25
C PRO A 487 -1.06 -12.61 -20.25
N LEU A 488 0.20 -13.01 -20.25
CA LEU A 488 1.26 -12.48 -21.11
C LEU A 488 2.26 -13.60 -21.35
N LEU A 489 2.16 -14.23 -22.51
CA LEU A 489 3.01 -15.34 -22.89
C LEU A 489 4.29 -14.80 -23.54
N ALA A 490 5.43 -15.03 -22.91
CA ALA A 490 6.74 -14.63 -23.43
C ALA A 490 7.81 -15.67 -23.06
N HIS A 491 8.83 -15.84 -23.91
CA HIS A 491 9.97 -16.72 -23.61
C HIS A 491 11.19 -15.89 -23.21
N PHE A 492 11.98 -16.41 -22.29
CA PHE A 492 13.30 -15.90 -21.93
C PHE A 492 14.32 -16.97 -22.28
N GLY A 493 15.11 -16.71 -23.32
CA GLY A 493 15.93 -17.75 -23.95
C GLY A 493 15.08 -18.90 -24.50
N CYS A 494 15.62 -20.12 -24.48
CA CYS A 494 14.95 -21.32 -25.00
C CYS A 494 14.31 -22.19 -23.92
N ALA A 495 14.44 -21.83 -22.63
CA ALA A 495 14.13 -22.74 -21.53
C ALA A 495 13.09 -22.22 -20.52
N ILE A 496 12.84 -20.92 -20.48
CA ILE A 496 11.92 -20.29 -19.51
C ILE A 496 10.78 -19.63 -20.27
N GLU A 497 9.56 -19.97 -19.91
CA GLU A 497 8.35 -19.33 -20.41
C GLU A 497 7.66 -18.57 -19.28
N PHE A 498 7.39 -17.30 -19.51
CA PHE A 498 6.56 -16.46 -18.66
C PHE A 498 5.10 -16.55 -19.14
N LEU A 499 4.17 -16.78 -18.23
CA LEU A 499 2.75 -16.97 -18.52
C LEU A 499 1.90 -15.72 -18.23
N GLY A 500 2.42 -14.81 -17.42
CA GLY A 500 1.74 -13.58 -17.02
C GLY A 500 1.88 -13.28 -15.53
N PHE A 501 1.06 -12.34 -15.04
CA PHE A 501 1.16 -11.84 -13.67
C PHE A 501 -0.19 -11.43 -13.07
N ASP A 502 -0.22 -11.34 -11.75
CA ASP A 502 -1.29 -10.68 -10.99
C ASP A 502 -0.76 -9.43 -10.32
N VAL A 503 -1.65 -8.45 -10.13
CA VAL A 503 -1.37 -7.26 -9.33
C VAL A 503 -2.15 -7.32 -8.02
N ILE A 504 -1.42 -7.38 -6.92
CA ILE A 504 -1.97 -7.36 -5.56
C ILE A 504 -1.86 -5.94 -5.02
N TYR A 505 -2.99 -5.28 -4.83
CA TYR A 505 -3.02 -3.95 -4.24
C TYR A 505 -3.12 -4.03 -2.71
N ASN A 506 -2.21 -3.38 -2.00
CA ASN A 506 -2.48 -3.03 -0.60
C ASN A 506 -3.46 -1.84 -0.54
N ARG A 507 -4.14 -1.67 0.60
CA ARG A 507 -5.12 -0.57 0.81
C ARG A 507 -4.48 0.82 0.64
N ASP A 508 -3.17 0.89 0.83
CA ASP A 508 -2.31 2.08 0.76
C ASP A 508 -1.67 2.30 -0.61
N LEU A 509 -2.13 1.57 -1.62
CA LEU A 509 -1.81 1.75 -3.02
C LEU A 509 -0.32 1.52 -3.34
N GLU A 510 0.34 0.55 -2.70
CA GLU A 510 1.52 -0.09 -3.29
C GLU A 510 1.07 -1.40 -3.95
N SER A 511 1.60 -1.68 -5.13
CA SER A 511 1.29 -2.85 -5.92
C SER A 511 2.37 -3.91 -5.71
N PHE A 512 1.97 -5.12 -5.33
CA PHE A 512 2.82 -6.30 -5.33
C PHE A 512 2.44 -7.19 -6.50
N TYR A 513 3.33 -8.11 -6.88
CA TYR A 513 3.14 -8.91 -8.10
C TYR A 513 3.28 -10.40 -7.80
N ASN A 514 2.36 -11.20 -8.34
CA ASN A 514 2.63 -12.62 -8.54
C ASN A 514 3.06 -12.81 -9.99
N LEU A 515 4.18 -13.46 -10.21
CA LEU A 515 4.69 -13.82 -11.53
C LEU A 515 4.53 -15.32 -11.73
N TYR A 516 4.14 -15.75 -12.93
CA TYR A 516 3.94 -17.15 -13.26
C TYR A 516 4.88 -17.57 -14.38
N PHE A 517 5.69 -18.60 -14.12
CA PHE A 517 6.66 -19.13 -15.06
C PHE A 517 6.45 -20.62 -15.28
N ARG A 518 6.88 -21.12 -16.44
CA ARG A 518 6.94 -22.54 -16.78
C ARG A 518 8.32 -22.86 -17.34
N ALA A 519 8.94 -23.91 -16.81
CA ALA A 519 10.16 -24.45 -17.40
C ALA A 519 9.79 -25.27 -18.64
N LEU A 520 10.42 -24.99 -19.79
CA LEU A 520 10.25 -25.76 -21.03
C LEU A 520 11.16 -27.00 -21.05
N GLN A 521 12.29 -26.92 -20.35
CA GLN A 521 13.28 -27.97 -20.18
C GLN A 521 13.99 -27.81 -18.83
N LEU A 522 14.86 -28.76 -18.47
CA LEU A 522 15.70 -28.63 -17.28
C LEU A 522 16.66 -27.43 -17.44
N LEU A 523 16.90 -26.73 -16.33
CA LEU A 523 17.75 -25.53 -16.28
C LEU A 523 19.08 -25.89 -15.61
N ASP A 524 20.19 -25.63 -16.31
CA ASP A 524 21.55 -25.98 -15.85
C ASP A 524 22.13 -24.93 -14.87
N ALA A 525 21.42 -23.81 -14.68
CA ALA A 525 21.82 -22.71 -13.81
C ALA A 525 20.60 -22.11 -13.09
N ASP A 526 20.89 -21.37 -12.02
CA ASP A 526 19.91 -20.57 -11.33
C ASP A 526 19.82 -19.17 -11.93
N TYR A 527 18.62 -18.79 -12.36
CA TYR A 527 18.32 -17.48 -12.93
C TYR A 527 17.74 -16.56 -11.87
N PHE A 528 18.22 -15.33 -11.85
CA PHE A 528 17.65 -14.28 -11.02
C PHE A 528 16.49 -13.61 -11.75
N ILE A 529 15.35 -13.51 -11.06
CA ILE A 529 14.11 -12.95 -11.59
C ILE A 529 13.89 -11.60 -10.94
N ALA A 530 14.02 -10.54 -11.74
CA ALA A 530 14.00 -9.17 -11.27
C ALA A 530 12.81 -8.39 -11.82
N LEU A 531 12.20 -7.56 -10.99
CA LEU A 531 11.34 -6.48 -11.45
C LEU A 531 12.13 -5.18 -11.52
N TYR A 532 11.75 -4.34 -12.47
CA TYR A 532 12.34 -3.03 -12.72
C TYR A 532 11.26 -1.96 -12.72
N LEU A 533 11.56 -0.84 -12.07
CA LEU A 533 10.74 0.36 -12.15
C LEU A 533 11.14 1.15 -13.39
N VAL A 534 10.15 1.46 -14.22
CA VAL A 534 10.31 2.24 -15.46
C VAL A 534 9.55 3.54 -15.31
N ASP A 535 10.13 4.67 -15.72
CA ASP A 535 9.43 5.95 -15.70
C ASP A 535 8.51 6.14 -16.92
N GLU A 536 7.89 7.32 -17.04
CA GLU A 536 6.98 7.63 -18.15
C GLU A 536 7.66 7.70 -19.52
N THR A 537 8.98 7.89 -19.57
CA THR A 537 9.78 7.96 -20.79
C THR A 537 10.28 6.59 -21.25
N GLY A 538 10.12 5.55 -20.43
CA GLY A 538 10.67 4.22 -20.68
C GLY A 538 12.06 4.01 -20.08
N GLN A 539 12.58 4.94 -19.29
CA GLN A 539 13.87 4.81 -18.62
C GLN A 539 13.75 3.92 -17.37
N VAL A 540 14.71 3.02 -17.19
CA VAL A 540 14.82 2.18 -15.98
C VAL A 540 15.38 3.01 -14.82
N VAL A 541 14.65 3.10 -13.72
CA VAL A 541 14.99 3.93 -12.55
C VAL A 541 15.12 3.14 -11.24
N GLY A 542 14.92 1.81 -11.26
CA GLY A 542 15.14 0.92 -10.13
C GLY A 542 15.02 -0.57 -10.50
N SER A 543 15.63 -1.45 -9.71
CA SER A 543 15.62 -2.92 -9.89
C SER A 543 15.63 -3.70 -8.56
N THR A 544 14.87 -4.79 -8.47
CA THR A 544 14.89 -5.63 -7.25
C THR A 544 16.28 -6.22 -7.11
N VAL A 545 16.88 -6.14 -5.93
CA VAL A 545 18.27 -6.55 -5.71
C VAL A 545 18.43 -7.84 -4.92
N GLU A 546 17.33 -8.34 -4.35
CA GLU A 546 17.29 -9.58 -3.56
C GLU A 546 16.46 -10.65 -4.28
N PRO A 547 16.86 -11.94 -4.18
CA PRO A 547 16.08 -13.03 -4.75
C PRO A 547 14.76 -13.17 -4.00
N GLN A 548 13.71 -13.61 -4.70
CA GLN A 548 12.40 -13.80 -4.08
C GLN A 548 12.39 -15.07 -3.23
N ALA A 549 11.59 -15.11 -2.17
CA ALA A 549 11.53 -16.26 -1.26
C ALA A 549 11.30 -17.59 -2.01
N ALA A 550 10.42 -17.58 -3.03
CA ALA A 550 10.16 -18.75 -3.87
C ALA A 550 11.44 -19.29 -4.54
N THR A 551 12.31 -18.43 -5.10
CA THR A 551 13.55 -18.85 -5.78
C THR A 551 14.70 -19.15 -4.82
N VAL A 552 14.66 -18.66 -3.57
CA VAL A 552 15.61 -19.06 -2.52
C VAL A 552 15.38 -20.53 -2.11
N TRP A 553 14.11 -20.91 -1.90
CA TRP A 553 13.74 -22.25 -1.47
C TRP A 553 13.58 -23.24 -2.62
N TYR A 554 13.07 -22.79 -3.77
CA TYR A 554 12.83 -23.57 -4.97
C TYR A 554 13.52 -22.91 -6.19
N PRO A 555 14.87 -22.92 -6.23
CA PRO A 555 15.66 -22.28 -7.27
C PRO A 555 15.37 -22.86 -8.66
N THR A 556 15.64 -22.09 -9.72
CA THR A 556 15.19 -22.43 -11.07
C THR A 556 15.78 -23.74 -11.59
N SER A 557 17.01 -24.11 -11.19
CA SER A 557 17.62 -25.41 -11.48
C SER A 557 16.82 -26.62 -10.98
N ARG A 558 15.88 -26.43 -10.05
CA ARG A 558 14.99 -27.50 -9.55
C ARG A 558 13.68 -27.62 -10.32
N TRP A 559 13.33 -26.63 -11.14
CA TRP A 559 12.05 -26.61 -11.85
C TRP A 559 11.94 -27.78 -12.82
N GLN A 560 10.80 -28.46 -12.80
CA GLN A 560 10.57 -29.59 -13.71
C GLN A 560 9.94 -29.11 -15.02
N PRO A 561 10.25 -29.73 -16.17
CA PRO A 561 9.60 -29.37 -17.44
C PRO A 561 8.07 -29.46 -17.36
N GLY A 562 7.38 -28.40 -17.78
CA GLY A 562 5.93 -28.27 -17.74
C GLY A 562 5.34 -27.82 -16.39
N GLU A 563 6.14 -27.79 -15.33
CA GLU A 563 5.74 -27.27 -14.02
C GLU A 563 5.53 -25.76 -14.07
N VAL A 564 4.46 -25.27 -13.43
CA VAL A 564 4.21 -23.83 -13.29
C VAL A 564 4.62 -23.37 -11.90
N VAL A 565 5.55 -22.41 -11.86
CA VAL A 565 6.09 -21.82 -10.65
C VAL A 565 5.55 -20.40 -10.48
N LYS A 566 5.01 -20.13 -9.30
CA LYS A 566 4.52 -18.84 -8.85
C LYS A 566 5.58 -18.17 -7.98
N ILE A 567 5.94 -16.95 -8.35
CA ILE A 567 6.87 -16.11 -7.60
C ILE A 567 6.14 -14.87 -7.12
N ARG A 568 6.00 -14.72 -5.81
CA ARG A 568 5.54 -13.46 -5.21
C ARG A 568 6.73 -12.51 -5.12
N VAL A 569 6.58 -11.32 -5.70
CA VAL A 569 7.60 -10.26 -5.64
C VAL A 569 7.22 -9.25 -4.57
N ASP A 570 8.01 -9.22 -3.50
CA ASP A 570 7.80 -8.31 -2.36
C ASP A 570 9.10 -7.69 -1.79
N THR A 571 10.24 -7.88 -2.45
CA THR A 571 11.53 -7.27 -2.11
C THR A 571 11.83 -5.96 -2.85
N MET A 572 10.80 -5.21 -3.28
CA MET A 572 10.99 -3.97 -4.04
C MET A 572 11.66 -2.89 -3.16
N PRO A 573 12.87 -2.39 -3.51
CA PRO A 573 13.56 -1.37 -2.73
C PRO A 573 13.05 0.06 -2.98
N TRP A 574 12.14 0.27 -3.94
CA TRP A 574 11.55 1.58 -4.25
C TRP A 574 10.11 1.72 -3.74
N TRP A 575 9.65 2.97 -3.74
CA TRP A 575 8.29 3.38 -3.44
C TRP A 575 7.66 4.03 -4.69
N THR A 576 6.47 3.59 -5.11
CA THR A 576 5.77 4.17 -6.28
C THR A 576 4.79 5.29 -5.92
N GLY A 577 4.71 5.68 -4.65
CA GLY A 577 3.72 6.67 -4.18
C GLY A 577 4.03 8.13 -4.48
N ASP A 578 5.23 8.43 -4.96
CA ASP A 578 5.69 9.74 -5.44
C ASP A 578 5.54 9.91 -6.97
N ARG A 579 5.11 8.87 -7.69
CA ARG A 579 4.95 8.87 -9.15
C ARG A 579 3.48 8.80 -9.55
N ASP A 580 3.09 9.69 -10.47
CA ASP A 580 1.73 9.71 -11.03
C ASP A 580 1.55 8.64 -12.12
N VAL A 581 2.60 8.39 -12.92
CA VAL A 581 2.64 7.34 -13.95
C VAL A 581 3.98 6.60 -13.84
N TYR A 582 3.94 5.27 -13.93
CA TYR A 582 5.15 4.43 -13.91
C TYR A 582 4.88 3.09 -14.60
N GLY A 583 5.92 2.48 -15.16
CA GLY A 583 5.91 1.12 -15.70
C GLY A 583 6.59 0.13 -14.77
N ILE A 584 6.21 -1.14 -14.89
CA ILE A 584 6.93 -2.25 -14.26
C ILE A 584 7.39 -3.19 -15.37
N ALA A 585 8.68 -3.51 -15.38
CA ALA A 585 9.28 -4.43 -16.32
C ALA A 585 9.90 -5.64 -15.63
N LEU A 586 9.98 -6.75 -16.37
CA LEU A 586 10.52 -8.02 -15.94
C LEU A 586 11.85 -8.29 -16.64
N GLY A 587 12.85 -8.72 -15.89
CA GLY A 587 14.10 -9.28 -16.41
C GLY A 587 14.39 -10.64 -15.81
N VAL A 588 15.01 -11.51 -16.62
CA VAL A 588 15.54 -12.82 -16.20
C VAL A 588 17.02 -12.82 -16.57
N LEU A 589 17.90 -13.11 -15.62
CA LEU A 589 19.34 -12.96 -15.80
C LEU A 589 20.15 -14.09 -15.17
N GLU A 590 21.32 -14.34 -15.76
CA GLU A 590 22.36 -15.21 -15.22
C GLU A 590 23.22 -14.43 -14.24
N GLY A 591 23.23 -14.83 -12.96
CA GLY A 591 23.84 -14.03 -11.88
C GLY A 591 22.86 -13.03 -11.27
N THR A 592 23.35 -12.17 -10.36
CA THR A 592 22.50 -11.31 -9.52
C THR A 592 22.68 -9.82 -9.76
N ASP A 593 23.64 -9.41 -10.60
CA ASP A 593 23.80 -7.99 -10.95
C ASP A 593 22.70 -7.58 -11.92
N THR A 594 21.66 -6.95 -11.37
CA THR A 594 20.51 -6.51 -12.15
C THR A 594 20.83 -5.38 -13.11
N TRP A 595 22.00 -4.74 -13.07
CA TRP A 595 22.42 -3.70 -14.00
C TRP A 595 23.32 -4.22 -15.13
N ASP A 596 23.80 -5.45 -15.05
CA ASP A 596 24.54 -6.09 -16.14
C ASP A 596 23.59 -6.52 -17.26
N VAL A 597 23.53 -5.70 -18.32
CA VAL A 597 22.67 -5.93 -19.49
C VAL A 597 23.12 -7.18 -20.27
N GLY A 598 24.41 -7.52 -20.25
CA GLY A 598 24.96 -8.64 -21.02
C GLY A 598 24.52 -10.02 -20.53
N HIS A 599 24.15 -10.10 -19.25
CA HIS A 599 23.71 -11.32 -18.59
C HIS A 599 22.18 -11.49 -18.54
N ARG A 600 21.41 -10.55 -19.11
CA ARG A 600 19.95 -10.65 -19.19
C ARG A 600 19.54 -11.45 -20.41
N LEU A 601 18.66 -12.43 -20.19
CA LEU A 601 17.98 -13.13 -21.27
C LEU A 601 17.03 -12.19 -22.00
N ARG A 602 17.13 -12.14 -23.33
CA ARG A 602 16.23 -11.32 -24.14
C ARG A 602 14.82 -11.96 -24.16
N PRO A 603 13.77 -11.20 -23.80
CA PRO A 603 12.41 -11.68 -23.89
C PRO A 603 11.93 -11.77 -25.34
N TRP A 604 11.08 -12.75 -25.61
CA TRP A 604 10.39 -12.94 -26.88
C TRP A 604 8.89 -13.08 -26.64
N VAL A 605 8.11 -12.10 -27.10
CA VAL A 605 6.66 -12.04 -26.83
C VAL A 605 5.91 -12.98 -27.78
N VAL A 606 5.14 -13.91 -27.21
CA VAL A 606 4.31 -14.89 -27.94
C VAL A 606 2.89 -14.42 -28.07
N GLU A 607 2.28 -14.01 -26.95
CA GLU A 607 0.89 -13.58 -26.92
C GLU A 607 0.70 -12.54 -25.82
N SER A 608 -0.04 -11.48 -26.13
CA SER A 608 -0.41 -10.46 -25.14
C SER A 608 -1.63 -9.65 -25.58
N GLY A 609 -2.47 -9.27 -24.61
CA GLY A 609 -3.63 -8.41 -24.86
C GLY A 609 -3.30 -6.93 -25.09
N TRP A 610 -2.05 -6.52 -24.87
CA TRP A 610 -1.56 -5.14 -25.01
C TRP A 610 -0.12 -5.14 -25.53
N GLN A 611 0.32 -4.03 -26.12
CA GLN A 611 1.70 -3.84 -26.53
C GLN A 611 2.59 -3.81 -25.30
N THR A 612 3.66 -4.61 -25.34
CA THR A 612 4.63 -4.76 -24.25
C THR A 612 5.97 -4.14 -24.66
N PRO A 613 6.25 -2.88 -24.26
CA PRO A 613 7.53 -2.26 -24.49
C PRO A 613 8.70 -3.13 -24.04
N LEU A 614 9.82 -3.09 -24.74
CA LEU A 614 11.06 -3.75 -24.35
C LEU A 614 12.19 -2.73 -24.01
N PRO A 615 12.19 -2.13 -22.80
CA PRO A 615 13.24 -1.20 -22.38
C PRO A 615 14.64 -1.82 -22.27
N ALA A 616 15.64 -0.97 -22.02
CA ALA A 616 17.04 -1.34 -21.80
C ALA A 616 17.57 -2.25 -22.92
N ASP A 617 17.61 -1.70 -24.14
CA ASP A 617 18.09 -2.36 -25.36
C ASP A 617 17.37 -3.66 -25.68
N GLY A 618 16.08 -3.76 -25.32
CA GLY A 618 15.25 -4.93 -25.58
C GLY A 618 15.48 -6.10 -24.63
N THR A 619 16.14 -5.90 -23.49
CA THR A 619 16.42 -6.97 -22.50
C THR A 619 15.40 -7.09 -21.38
N LEU A 620 14.50 -6.11 -21.24
CA LEU A 620 13.44 -6.12 -20.24
C LEU A 620 12.07 -6.18 -20.91
N LEU A 621 11.13 -6.91 -20.31
CA LEU A 621 9.74 -7.00 -20.77
C LEU A 621 8.86 -6.10 -19.90
N GLN A 622 8.39 -4.96 -20.41
CA GLN A 622 7.46 -4.11 -19.67
C GLN A 622 6.10 -4.78 -19.55
N LEU A 623 5.76 -5.21 -18.33
CA LEU A 623 4.54 -5.92 -18.00
C LEU A 623 3.32 -5.02 -18.13
N MET A 624 3.38 -3.81 -17.55
CA MET A 624 2.24 -2.89 -17.50
C MET A 624 2.67 -1.47 -17.14
N THR A 625 1.89 -0.49 -17.60
CA THR A 625 1.95 0.90 -17.11
C THR A 625 0.82 1.15 -16.12
N PHE A 626 1.13 1.85 -15.05
CA PHE A 626 0.21 2.18 -13.97
C PHE A 626 0.08 3.69 -13.85
N ARG A 627 -1.13 4.15 -13.46
CA ARG A 627 -1.38 5.52 -13.04
C ARG A 627 -1.97 5.57 -11.66
N ARG A 628 -1.38 6.42 -10.82
CA ARG A 628 -1.90 6.78 -9.53
C ARG A 628 -3.00 7.82 -9.71
N THR A 629 -4.18 7.49 -9.22
CA THR A 629 -5.32 8.40 -9.19
C THR A 629 -5.79 8.56 -7.76
N TRP A 630 -6.62 9.56 -7.51
CA TRP A 630 -7.32 9.63 -6.23
C TRP A 630 -8.13 8.35 -6.00
N GLU A 631 -8.69 7.68 -7.02
CA GLU A 631 -9.44 6.43 -6.84
C GLU A 631 -8.58 5.21 -6.47
N GLY A 632 -7.27 5.28 -6.70
CA GLY A 632 -6.31 4.18 -6.50
C GLY A 632 -5.34 4.06 -7.67
N ILE A 633 -4.59 2.96 -7.73
CA ILE A 633 -3.76 2.64 -8.89
C ILE A 633 -4.64 1.98 -9.96
N LYS A 634 -4.52 2.46 -11.20
CA LYS A 634 -5.15 1.87 -12.38
C LYS A 634 -4.09 1.45 -13.38
N THR A 635 -4.32 0.33 -14.06
CA THR A 635 -3.53 -0.08 -15.23
C THR A 635 -3.89 0.79 -16.44
N ILE A 636 -2.90 1.15 -17.25
CA ILE A 636 -3.05 1.84 -18.53
C ILE A 636 -2.33 0.99 -19.59
N PRO A 637 -2.96 -0.07 -20.11
CA PRO A 637 -2.37 -0.86 -21.16
C PRO A 637 -2.19 -0.03 -22.44
N ARG A 638 -1.12 -0.28 -23.19
CA ARG A 638 -0.96 0.22 -24.56
C ARG A 638 -1.72 -0.71 -25.50
N GLU A 639 -2.87 -0.29 -26.01
CA GLU A 639 -3.74 -1.17 -26.80
C GLU A 639 -3.04 -1.64 -28.09
N ARG A 640 -3.14 -2.95 -28.40
CA ARG A 640 -2.76 -3.46 -29.72
C ARG A 640 -3.83 -3.08 -30.72
N THR A 641 -3.40 -2.61 -31.89
CA THR A 641 -4.32 -2.23 -32.97
C THR A 641 -4.15 -3.20 -34.14
N PHE A 642 -5.24 -3.82 -34.59
CA PHE A 642 -5.26 -4.68 -35.78
C PHE A 642 -6.05 -4.09 -36.94
N THR A 643 -6.72 -2.96 -36.68
CA THR A 643 -7.45 -2.21 -37.68
C THR A 643 -6.58 -1.09 -38.21
N VAL A 644 -6.45 -0.98 -39.53
CA VAL A 644 -5.69 0.11 -40.15
C VAL A 644 -6.34 1.45 -39.78
N PRO A 645 -5.62 2.39 -39.13
CA PRO A 645 -6.15 3.70 -38.79
C PRO A 645 -6.35 4.55 -40.06
N LYS A 646 -6.95 5.74 -39.91
CA LYS A 646 -7.03 6.67 -41.04
C LYS A 646 -5.65 7.23 -41.35
N ILE A 647 -5.07 6.80 -42.46
CA ILE A 647 -3.78 7.26 -42.98
C ILE A 647 -4.04 8.41 -43.97
N GLU A 648 -3.33 9.53 -43.80
CA GLU A 648 -3.44 10.72 -44.65
C GLU A 648 -2.83 10.48 -46.03
N TYR A 649 -1.64 9.87 -46.06
CA TYR A 649 -0.93 9.51 -47.28
C TYR A 649 -0.70 7.98 -47.33
N PRO A 650 -1.68 7.20 -47.80
CA PRO A 650 -1.53 5.75 -47.94
C PRO A 650 -0.49 5.43 -49.02
N VAL A 651 0.45 4.56 -48.67
CA VAL A 651 1.50 4.06 -49.56
C VAL A 651 1.80 2.63 -49.15
N GLU A 652 1.50 1.67 -50.03
CA GLU A 652 1.72 0.25 -49.74
C GLU A 652 3.05 -0.23 -50.29
N ALA A 653 3.84 -0.87 -49.43
CA ALA A 653 5.07 -1.57 -49.79
C ALA A 653 5.31 -2.73 -48.82
N THR A 654 6.03 -3.75 -49.25
CA THR A 654 6.43 -4.89 -48.41
C THR A 654 7.93 -4.87 -48.20
N LEU A 655 8.39 -5.12 -46.97
CA LEU A 655 9.79 -5.16 -46.58
C LEU A 655 10.13 -6.57 -46.10
N GLY A 656 11.07 -7.22 -46.79
CA GLY A 656 11.59 -8.55 -46.47
C GLY A 656 10.54 -9.67 -46.42
N ASP A 657 9.39 -9.48 -47.08
CA ASP A 657 8.19 -10.32 -46.99
C ASP A 657 7.67 -10.54 -45.56
N ARG A 658 8.01 -9.62 -44.64
CA ARG A 658 7.70 -9.71 -43.19
C ARG A 658 6.91 -8.52 -42.66
N VAL A 659 7.13 -7.33 -43.20
CA VAL A 659 6.47 -6.09 -42.78
C VAL A 659 5.81 -5.44 -43.97
N ARG A 660 4.57 -5.00 -43.80
CA ARG A 660 3.86 -4.14 -44.75
C ARG A 660 3.91 -2.70 -44.27
N PHE A 661 4.42 -1.80 -45.09
CA PHE A 661 4.21 -0.37 -44.92
C PHE A 661 2.82 -0.01 -45.44
N LEU A 662 2.04 0.73 -44.65
CA LEU A 662 0.66 1.13 -44.98
C LEU A 662 0.56 2.60 -45.41
N GLY A 663 1.56 3.41 -45.06
CA GLY A 663 1.61 4.84 -45.38
C GLY A 663 2.02 5.68 -44.18
N TYR A 664 1.77 6.98 -44.25
CA TYR A 664 2.28 7.94 -43.28
C TYR A 664 1.37 9.16 -43.12
N ASN A 665 1.56 9.86 -42.00
CA ASN A 665 1.02 11.20 -41.76
C ASN A 665 2.18 12.18 -41.59
N LEU A 666 2.00 13.38 -42.11
CA LEU A 666 3.03 14.41 -42.11
C LEU A 666 2.36 15.79 -42.05
N PRO A 667 2.77 16.69 -41.14
CA PRO A 667 2.29 18.06 -41.16
C PRO A 667 2.54 18.75 -42.52
N PRO A 668 1.72 19.72 -42.92
CA PRO A 668 1.93 20.41 -44.18
C PRO A 668 3.19 21.31 -44.11
N PRO A 669 3.99 21.38 -45.19
CA PRO A 669 5.10 22.34 -45.32
C PRO A 669 4.60 23.81 -45.34
N PRO A 670 5.49 24.83 -45.21
CA PRO A 670 6.96 24.75 -45.17
C PRO A 670 7.55 24.50 -43.76
N TYR A 671 8.77 23.95 -43.75
CA TYR A 671 9.58 23.75 -42.55
C TYR A 671 10.78 24.68 -42.51
N LYS A 672 11.30 24.95 -41.32
CA LYS A 672 12.48 25.79 -41.10
C LYS A 672 13.71 24.95 -40.77
N ARG A 673 14.89 25.52 -41.03
CA ARG A 673 16.16 24.93 -40.57
C ARG A 673 16.22 24.93 -39.05
N GLY A 674 16.68 23.84 -38.46
CA GLY A 674 16.71 23.68 -37.00
C GLY A 674 15.35 23.36 -36.39
N GLU A 675 14.28 23.26 -37.20
CA GLU A 675 13.00 22.71 -36.77
C GLU A 675 13.04 21.18 -36.79
N THR A 676 12.10 20.56 -36.09
CA THR A 676 11.90 19.11 -36.05
C THR A 676 10.72 18.74 -36.95
N LEU A 677 10.96 17.80 -37.86
CA LEU A 677 9.91 17.16 -38.64
C LEU A 677 9.22 16.09 -37.79
N HIS A 678 7.95 16.27 -37.46
CA HIS A 678 7.12 15.23 -36.85
C HIS A 678 6.53 14.34 -37.94
N LEU A 679 6.93 13.07 -37.98
CA LEU A 679 6.51 12.09 -38.98
C LEU A 679 5.88 10.89 -38.28
N THR A 680 4.71 10.43 -38.74
CA THR A 680 4.09 9.19 -38.27
C THR A 680 4.09 8.17 -39.39
N LEU A 681 4.69 7.01 -39.15
CA LEU A 681 4.72 5.86 -40.06
C LEU A 681 3.77 4.77 -39.57
N TYR A 682 3.09 4.11 -40.49
CA TYR A 682 2.19 3.01 -40.19
C TYR A 682 2.73 1.71 -40.79
N TRP A 683 3.03 0.75 -39.92
CA TRP A 683 3.53 -0.56 -40.28
C TRP A 683 2.50 -1.63 -39.92
N GLN A 684 2.51 -2.75 -40.63
CA GLN A 684 1.76 -3.94 -40.27
C GLN A 684 2.68 -5.16 -40.30
N ALA A 685 2.71 -5.92 -39.22
CA ALA A 685 3.40 -7.20 -39.19
C ALA A 685 2.65 -8.21 -40.08
N MET A 686 3.33 -8.78 -41.07
CA MET A 686 2.76 -9.84 -41.92
C MET A 686 3.03 -11.24 -41.37
N THR A 687 4.10 -11.38 -40.61
CA THR A 687 4.47 -12.58 -39.87
C THR A 687 5.15 -12.16 -38.59
N ARG A 688 5.30 -13.10 -37.68
CA ARG A 688 6.19 -12.96 -36.53
C ARG A 688 7.64 -12.84 -37.00
N MET A 689 8.42 -12.02 -36.29
CA MET A 689 9.82 -11.74 -36.59
C MET A 689 10.72 -12.21 -35.45
N GLU A 690 11.84 -12.85 -35.81
CA GLU A 690 12.88 -13.29 -34.86
C GLU A 690 13.99 -12.25 -34.69
N GLU A 691 14.11 -11.33 -35.65
CA GLU A 691 15.09 -10.25 -35.67
C GLU A 691 14.44 -8.90 -35.39
N SER A 692 15.18 -8.03 -34.71
CA SER A 692 14.77 -6.66 -34.43
C SER A 692 15.36 -5.73 -35.47
N TYR A 693 14.51 -5.10 -36.27
CA TYR A 693 14.94 -4.15 -37.31
C TYR A 693 14.86 -2.70 -36.82
N THR A 694 15.83 -1.90 -37.24
CA THR A 694 15.87 -0.44 -37.06
C THR A 694 15.25 0.23 -38.27
N VAL A 695 14.37 1.20 -38.04
CA VAL A 695 13.84 2.06 -39.10
C VAL A 695 14.78 3.23 -39.28
N PHE A 696 15.20 3.50 -40.52
CA PHE A 696 15.86 4.74 -40.88
C PHE A 696 14.87 5.71 -41.52
N VAL A 697 15.01 6.99 -41.21
CA VAL A 697 14.26 8.09 -41.83
C VAL A 697 15.26 9.17 -42.23
N HIS A 698 15.41 9.44 -43.52
CA HIS A 698 16.32 10.49 -44.00
C HIS A 698 15.59 11.52 -44.87
N LEU A 699 15.91 12.80 -44.67
CA LEU A 699 15.50 13.89 -45.55
C LEU A 699 16.60 14.09 -46.60
N LEU A 700 16.30 13.81 -47.86
CA LEU A 700 17.24 13.94 -48.97
C LEU A 700 16.98 15.19 -49.81
N ASP A 701 18.03 15.96 -50.08
CA ASP A 701 17.97 17.08 -51.02
C ASP A 701 18.03 16.61 -52.49
N LYS A 702 17.97 17.57 -53.43
CA LYS A 702 18.09 17.29 -54.88
C LYS A 702 19.38 16.59 -55.30
N ASN A 703 20.44 16.65 -54.48
CA ASN A 703 21.73 16.02 -54.71
C ASN A 703 21.88 14.70 -53.92
N GLN A 704 20.79 14.17 -53.35
CA GLN A 704 20.79 12.99 -52.46
C GLN A 704 21.60 13.19 -51.17
N MET A 705 21.82 14.44 -50.74
CA MET A 705 22.49 14.74 -49.48
C MET A 705 21.48 14.81 -48.33
N ILE A 706 21.87 14.26 -47.18
CA ILE A 706 21.02 14.20 -45.99
C ILE A 706 20.93 15.59 -45.31
N GLY A 707 19.73 16.17 -45.30
CA GLY A 707 19.38 17.41 -44.58
C GLY A 707 18.90 17.18 -43.15
N GLY A 708 18.47 15.97 -42.82
CA GLY A 708 18.03 15.53 -41.50
C GLY A 708 17.89 14.01 -41.49
N GLN A 709 18.12 13.37 -40.34
CA GLN A 709 18.03 11.90 -40.22
C GLN A 709 17.61 11.48 -38.82
N TRP A 710 16.98 10.32 -38.74
CA TRP A 710 16.69 9.62 -37.51
C TRP A 710 16.64 8.11 -37.76
N ASP A 711 17.36 7.36 -36.93
CA ASP A 711 17.42 5.90 -36.99
C ASP A 711 17.07 5.36 -35.61
N SER A 712 16.01 4.57 -35.51
CA SER A 712 15.63 3.97 -34.24
C SER A 712 14.85 2.69 -34.42
N VAL A 713 14.91 1.83 -33.40
CA VAL A 713 13.92 0.78 -33.21
C VAL A 713 12.53 1.44 -33.10
N PRO A 714 11.46 0.84 -33.68
CA PRO A 714 10.12 1.43 -33.66
C PRO A 714 9.58 1.74 -32.27
N GLY A 715 8.59 2.65 -32.21
CA GLY A 715 7.91 3.05 -30.97
C GLY A 715 8.82 3.82 -30.02
N GLY A 716 9.71 4.67 -30.55
CA GLY A 716 10.67 5.45 -29.77
C GLY A 716 11.75 4.60 -29.10
N GLY A 717 12.15 3.49 -29.73
CA GLY A 717 13.14 2.56 -29.17
C GLY A 717 12.57 1.45 -28.29
N LEU A 718 11.25 1.41 -28.11
CA LEU A 718 10.59 0.54 -27.13
C LEU A 718 9.78 -0.61 -27.73
N LEU A 719 9.48 -0.60 -29.02
CA LEU A 719 8.66 -1.63 -29.68
C LEU A 719 9.44 -2.30 -30.82
N PRO A 720 10.50 -3.08 -30.51
CA PRO A 720 11.23 -3.82 -31.53
C PRO A 720 10.32 -4.75 -32.30
N THR A 721 10.66 -4.99 -33.57
CA THR A 721 9.83 -5.80 -34.47
C THR A 721 9.60 -7.22 -33.96
N THR A 722 10.47 -7.74 -33.10
CA THR A 722 10.30 -9.02 -32.38
C THR A 722 9.13 -9.05 -31.39
N SER A 723 8.59 -7.89 -31.00
CA SER A 723 7.43 -7.76 -30.10
C SER A 723 6.09 -7.62 -30.82
N TRP A 724 6.11 -7.51 -32.15
CA TRP A 724 4.92 -7.31 -32.98
C TRP A 724 4.21 -8.65 -33.20
N LEU A 725 2.88 -8.64 -33.10
CA LEU A 725 2.06 -9.81 -33.42
C LEU A 725 1.63 -9.80 -34.88
N GLU A 726 1.42 -10.97 -35.47
CA GLU A 726 0.93 -11.09 -36.84
C GLU A 726 -0.39 -10.32 -37.04
N GLY A 727 -0.44 -9.49 -38.09
CA GLY A 727 -1.57 -8.62 -38.43
C GLY A 727 -1.63 -7.31 -37.63
N GLU A 728 -0.79 -7.13 -36.60
CA GLU A 728 -0.76 -5.93 -35.79
C GLU A 728 -0.29 -4.72 -36.60
N VAL A 729 -0.97 -3.60 -36.42
CA VAL A 729 -0.64 -2.29 -36.98
C VAL A 729 0.08 -1.45 -35.93
N ILE A 730 1.25 -0.94 -36.28
CA ILE A 730 2.12 -0.14 -35.44
C ILE A 730 2.10 1.30 -35.93
N THR A 731 1.66 2.20 -35.05
CA THR A 731 1.78 3.65 -35.23
C THR A 731 3.12 4.07 -34.65
N ASP A 732 4.00 4.58 -35.51
CA ASP A 732 5.40 4.81 -35.18
C ASP A 732 5.77 6.28 -35.43
N GLU A 733 6.07 7.01 -34.36
CA GLU A 733 6.26 8.46 -34.38
C GLU A 733 7.74 8.83 -34.32
N TYR A 734 8.14 9.75 -35.20
CA TYR A 734 9.52 10.20 -35.39
C TYR A 734 9.63 11.71 -35.25
N GLU A 735 10.65 12.15 -34.50
CA GLU A 735 11.06 13.54 -34.37
C GLU A 735 12.38 13.75 -35.12
N VAL A 736 12.30 14.05 -36.42
CA VAL A 736 13.49 14.11 -37.28
C VAL A 736 14.06 15.53 -37.31
N PRO A 737 15.23 15.81 -36.72
CA PRO A 737 15.79 17.15 -36.68
C PRO A 737 16.29 17.57 -38.08
N ILE A 738 15.82 18.72 -38.56
CA ILE A 738 16.33 19.34 -39.78
C ILE A 738 17.62 20.10 -39.42
N ARG A 739 18.75 19.72 -40.02
CA ARG A 739 20.05 20.33 -39.72
C ARG A 739 20.00 21.85 -39.92
N ALA A 740 20.54 22.61 -38.98
CA ALA A 740 20.62 24.07 -39.09
C ALA A 740 21.36 24.54 -40.38
N GLY A 741 22.31 23.72 -40.87
CA GLY A 741 23.05 23.95 -42.11
C GLY A 741 22.39 23.40 -43.39
N ALA A 742 21.20 22.79 -43.31
CA ALA A 742 20.54 22.18 -44.47
C ALA A 742 20.28 23.21 -45.60
N PRO A 743 20.71 22.98 -46.85
CA PRO A 743 20.40 23.86 -47.98
C PRO A 743 18.90 24.15 -48.10
N PRO A 744 18.46 25.37 -48.46
CA PRO A 744 17.04 25.64 -48.61
C PRO A 744 16.56 25.00 -49.93
N GLY A 745 15.36 24.45 -49.95
CA GLY A 745 14.82 23.80 -51.14
C GLY A 745 13.90 22.63 -50.83
N GLN A 746 13.62 21.83 -51.88
CA GLN A 746 12.77 20.66 -51.77
C GLN A 746 13.57 19.45 -51.27
N TYR A 747 12.99 18.77 -50.29
CA TYR A 747 13.46 17.51 -49.73
C TYR A 747 12.44 16.39 -49.99
N VAL A 748 12.93 15.16 -50.12
CA VAL A 748 12.12 13.95 -50.14
C VAL A 748 12.50 13.13 -48.91
N VAL A 749 11.51 12.52 -48.25
CA VAL A 749 11.76 11.61 -47.15
C VAL A 749 11.97 10.20 -47.70
N GLU A 750 13.08 9.56 -47.36
CA GLU A 750 13.27 8.13 -47.55
C GLU A 750 13.15 7.40 -46.22
N ILE A 751 12.54 6.20 -46.27
CA ILE A 751 12.43 5.31 -45.13
C ILE A 751 12.78 3.87 -45.52
N GLY A 752 13.09 3.05 -44.54
CA GLY A 752 13.25 1.60 -44.70
C GLY A 752 13.67 0.96 -43.39
N MET A 753 13.93 -0.34 -43.42
CA MET A 753 14.33 -1.12 -42.27
C MET A 753 15.64 -1.84 -42.52
N TYR A 754 16.48 -1.96 -41.49
CA TYR A 754 17.74 -2.69 -41.55
C TYR A 754 18.05 -3.40 -40.24
N ASP A 755 18.87 -4.44 -40.31
CA ASP A 755 19.46 -5.05 -39.12
C ASP A 755 20.65 -4.20 -38.66
N VAL A 756 20.62 -3.75 -37.40
CA VAL A 756 21.65 -2.83 -36.86
C VAL A 756 23.02 -3.48 -36.70
N TYR A 757 23.08 -4.80 -36.55
CA TYR A 757 24.32 -5.55 -36.34
C TYR A 757 25.01 -5.90 -37.66
N THR A 758 24.23 -6.26 -38.69
CA THR A 758 24.78 -6.60 -40.02
C THR A 758 24.84 -5.40 -40.96
N GLY A 759 24.00 -4.39 -40.74
CA GLY A 759 23.80 -3.25 -41.65
C GLY A 759 22.97 -3.59 -42.90
N GLU A 760 22.45 -4.82 -42.99
CA GLU A 760 21.67 -5.29 -44.15
C GLU A 760 20.27 -4.68 -44.15
N ARG A 761 19.87 -4.08 -45.28
CA ARG A 761 18.53 -3.52 -45.46
C ARG A 761 17.56 -4.60 -45.91
N LEU A 762 16.32 -4.53 -45.41
CA LEU A 762 15.25 -5.39 -45.89
C LEU A 762 14.87 -5.03 -47.32
N GLU A 763 14.79 -6.06 -48.18
CA GLU A 763 14.33 -5.88 -49.56
C GLU A 763 12.95 -5.23 -49.60
N VAL A 764 12.81 -4.17 -50.38
CA VAL A 764 11.53 -3.45 -50.53
C VAL A 764 10.85 -3.85 -51.84
N ARG A 765 9.56 -4.19 -51.77
CA ARG A 765 8.68 -4.42 -52.93
C ARG A 765 7.53 -3.42 -52.93
N ASP A 766 7.23 -2.84 -54.07
CA ASP A 766 6.06 -1.97 -54.24
C ASP A 766 4.73 -2.77 -54.23
N GLU A 767 3.59 -2.07 -54.28
CA GLU A 767 2.25 -2.67 -54.35
C GLU A 767 2.09 -3.69 -55.49
N SER A 768 2.85 -3.54 -56.59
CA SER A 768 2.84 -4.45 -57.73
C SER A 768 3.79 -5.66 -57.56
N GLY A 769 4.47 -5.78 -56.42
CA GLY A 769 5.42 -6.84 -56.09
C GLY A 769 6.81 -6.66 -56.70
N ARG A 770 7.09 -5.52 -57.35
CA ARG A 770 8.38 -5.26 -57.99
C ARG A 770 9.38 -4.77 -56.94
N LYS A 771 10.61 -5.28 -57.01
CA LYS A 771 11.70 -4.82 -56.16
C LYS A 771 12.00 -3.33 -56.42
N VAL A 772 12.06 -2.55 -55.36
CA VAL A 772 12.39 -1.12 -55.38
C VAL A 772 13.91 -0.96 -55.26
N GLU A 773 14.47 -0.06 -56.06
CA GLU A 773 15.92 0.18 -56.09
C GLU A 773 16.41 0.80 -54.77
N GLY A 774 17.49 0.23 -54.22
CA GLY A 774 18.16 0.73 -53.01
C GLY A 774 17.49 0.33 -51.69
N ASP A 775 16.51 -0.58 -51.74
CA ASP A 775 15.83 -1.16 -50.57
C ASP A 775 15.31 -0.06 -49.62
N ARG A 776 14.65 0.93 -50.23
CA ARG A 776 14.10 2.13 -49.58
C ARG A 776 12.76 2.52 -50.17
N ILE A 777 11.92 3.15 -49.36
CA ILE A 777 10.64 3.72 -49.77
C ILE A 777 10.79 5.24 -49.79
N LEU A 778 10.47 5.88 -50.92
CA LEU A 778 10.43 7.34 -51.03
C LEU A 778 9.00 7.83 -50.79
N LEU A 779 8.82 8.71 -49.82
CA LEU A 779 7.52 9.29 -49.52
C LEU A 779 7.15 10.35 -50.58
N GLY A 780 5.90 10.30 -51.07
CA GLY A 780 5.48 11.10 -52.22
C GLY A 780 5.36 12.60 -51.97
N GLN A 781 5.23 13.02 -50.72
CA GLN A 781 5.15 14.44 -50.35
C GLN A 781 6.54 15.08 -50.31
N LYS A 782 6.73 16.12 -51.12
CA LYS A 782 7.96 16.92 -51.11
C LYS A 782 7.87 17.98 -50.01
N LEU A 783 8.91 18.06 -49.20
CA LEU A 783 9.02 19.03 -48.12
C LEU A 783 9.78 20.26 -48.59
N GLN A 784 9.20 21.44 -48.41
CA GLN A 784 9.88 22.71 -48.66
C GLN A 784 10.57 23.17 -47.38
N VAL A 785 11.90 23.26 -47.40
CA VAL A 785 12.70 23.79 -46.28
C VAL A 785 13.16 25.21 -46.60
N ASP A 786 12.68 26.17 -45.83
CA ASP A 786 12.92 27.58 -46.06
C ASP A 786 14.13 28.12 -45.27
N ARG A 787 14.59 29.29 -45.71
CA ARG A 787 15.78 29.93 -45.16
C ARG A 787 15.49 30.60 -43.79
N TRP A 788 14.22 30.96 -43.50
CA TRP A 788 13.79 31.72 -42.32
C TRP A 788 12.32 31.51 -41.94
#